data_AF-A0A0C1ZIX2-F1
#
_entry.id   AF-A0A0C1ZIX2-F1
#
_cell.length_a   1.000
_cell.length_b   1.000
_cell.length_c   1.000
_cell.angle_alpha   90.00
_cell.angle_beta   90.00
_cell.angle_gamma   90.00
#
_symmetry.space_group_name_H-M   'P 1'
#
loop_
_entity.id
_entity.type
_entity.pdbx_description
1 polymer ?
#
loop_
_entity_poly.entity_id
_entity_poly.type
_entity_poly.pdbx_seq_one_letter_code
_entity_poly.pdbx_strand_id
1 'polypeptide(L)'
;MSTEEPTPKPKRKWLRRVFIASQVVLGLGLGLVIAEKVFADRYEGAFPHVNFYVEDPELGVRLEPGATMKFRLRNNPLSTINVNAQGYRGADWPAAGTNPGEIIVLGDSQVFGLGVNDDETFSAQLAAITSRPVLNAGVPTYGPPEYLALAKELLEQRKPAVVVLTINFLNDAFEIDRPNKDRHTVWDGWAVRAEHAPTEVRQFPGRKWLYSQSHAFYAFRRWRHERGKAELPDGEEQVDLGTPSEGRFEDLVVTSITAHAQHDAELDQAKQALDASRERISEVDEELRSNRDQLDDLVREASEYEFGEFERDVTRGEPGDIVDEDFGEEGRSVLLTAGLIRKAARQREAHLQKLLRKQERKGETQAKDLIQAEEQLLAERHALREQIAAGVPLVPPPTSVFDAYLQELKALCDEHGAELVLVALPVDVQVDASEWDKYGVSDRPDMSESLVLLRDLVDNAEQHGIRSLDATEALRGAEPGAFLDHDIHMTAKGHAAVGGALAVRLASGLPVALPGGGLPEGLSFVPARDEWSPTEEVNVAGSTKAGCATQIEGDWLRVRCVRKDKRDGFGAIELIEGGTPATMLVHNRDGLTLTTPLTIGAPVTARFHFAKQIRELQIRWPLGDDGKPKFVGTFVDVEGQPKVQEPAAALAPLCTCYEKTAQEFWCLETYPDGEAHQCQESCGGLWGDPALIESCTRSFGDNCGRLLSCVQNDPLTAPECPEGAVHAFASNACFAACDDGHPCKSGTCTPWQGGSVCAP
;
A
#
# COMPACT_ATOMS: atom_id res chain seq x y z
N MET A 1 -21.18 123.38 25.50
CA MET A 1 -20.56 122.52 24.46
C MET A 1 -20.11 121.26 25.15
N SER A 2 -20.85 120.17 24.95
CA SER A 2 -20.55 118.84 25.50
C SER A 2 -19.59 118.09 24.58
N THR A 3 -18.57 117.45 25.15
CA THR A 3 -17.77 116.42 24.49
C THR A 3 -17.69 115.24 25.45
N GLU A 4 -18.49 114.20 25.16
CA GLU A 4 -18.48 112.90 25.82
C GLU A 4 -17.28 112.09 25.31
N GLU A 5 -16.39 111.65 26.20
CA GLU A 5 -15.27 110.76 25.87
C GLU A 5 -15.74 109.30 25.74
N PRO A 6 -15.34 108.57 24.69
CA PRO A 6 -15.79 107.19 24.48
C PRO A 6 -15.05 106.20 25.40
N THR A 7 -15.82 105.43 26.18
CA THR A 7 -15.30 104.31 26.97
C THR A 7 -14.63 103.23 26.09
N PRO A 8 -13.41 102.75 26.44
CA PRO A 8 -12.71 101.74 25.65
C PRO A 8 -13.39 100.37 25.73
N LYS A 9 -13.79 99.81 24.58
CA LYS A 9 -14.35 98.46 24.48
C LYS A 9 -13.33 97.41 24.99
N PRO A 10 -13.76 96.39 25.76
CA PRO A 10 -12.86 95.35 26.25
C PRO A 10 -12.22 94.60 25.08
N LYS A 11 -10.89 94.70 24.93
CA LYS A 11 -10.14 93.97 23.91
C LYS A 11 -10.37 92.47 24.13
N ARG A 12 -10.92 91.79 23.12
CA ARG A 12 -11.24 90.35 23.07
C ARG A 12 -9.98 89.46 23.20
N LYS A 13 -9.34 89.43 24.39
CA LYS A 13 -8.16 88.59 24.70
C LYS A 13 -8.42 87.09 24.48
N TRP A 14 -9.68 86.66 24.61
CA TRP A 14 -10.11 85.28 24.34
C TRP A 14 -10.00 84.91 22.86
N LEU A 15 -10.34 85.80 21.91
CA LEU A 15 -10.21 85.50 20.47
C LEU A 15 -8.76 85.29 20.05
N ARG A 16 -7.80 86.03 20.63
CA ARG A 16 -6.37 85.83 20.36
C ARG A 16 -5.87 84.50 20.92
N ARG A 17 -6.34 84.07 22.09
CA ARG A 17 -6.01 82.75 22.67
C ARG A 17 -6.59 81.62 21.84
N VAL A 18 -7.84 81.75 21.40
CA VAL A 18 -8.48 80.79 20.48
C VAL A 18 -7.73 80.71 19.16
N PHE A 19 -7.31 81.85 18.60
CA PHE A 19 -6.54 81.89 17.35
C PHE A 19 -5.17 81.20 17.50
N ILE A 20 -4.42 81.50 18.56
CA ILE A 20 -3.14 80.83 18.83
C ILE A 20 -3.34 79.33 19.06
N ALA A 21 -4.35 78.94 19.84
CA ALA A 21 -4.67 77.52 20.05
C ALA A 21 -5.02 76.83 18.72
N SER A 22 -5.80 77.47 17.84
CA SER A 22 -6.10 76.93 16.52
C SER A 22 -4.86 76.80 15.64
N GLN A 23 -3.93 77.76 15.68
CA GLN A 23 -2.68 77.67 14.92
C GLN A 23 -1.79 76.54 15.42
N VAL A 24 -1.72 76.32 16.74
CA VAL A 24 -0.97 75.20 17.33
C VAL A 24 -1.61 73.87 16.96
N VAL A 25 -2.93 73.73 17.07
CA VAL A 25 -3.66 72.51 16.70
C VAL A 25 -3.51 72.22 15.20
N LEU A 26 -3.64 73.23 14.34
CA LEU A 26 -3.44 73.10 12.89
C LEU A 26 -1.99 72.74 12.55
N GLY A 27 -1.02 73.36 13.23
CA GLY A 27 0.40 73.05 13.03
C GLY A 27 0.76 71.63 13.46
N LEU A 28 0.28 71.17 14.61
CA LEU A 28 0.46 69.79 15.08
C LEU A 28 -0.26 68.79 14.15
N GLY A 29 -1.49 69.11 13.73
CA GLY A 29 -2.23 68.29 12.77
C GLY A 29 -1.50 68.15 11.44
N LEU A 30 -1.02 69.26 10.87
CA LEU A 30 -0.21 69.24 9.65
C LEU A 30 1.09 68.46 9.84
N GLY A 31 1.76 68.63 10.98
CA GLY A 31 2.97 67.88 11.32
C GLY A 31 2.74 66.37 11.38
N LEU A 32 1.64 65.91 11.98
CA LEU A 32 1.27 64.50 12.03
C LEU A 32 0.94 63.95 10.63
N VAL A 33 0.24 64.72 9.79
CA VAL A 33 -0.05 64.33 8.40
C VAL A 33 1.24 64.18 7.58
N ILE A 34 2.18 65.13 7.71
CA ILE A 34 3.48 65.06 7.03
C ILE A 34 4.27 63.85 7.53
N ALA A 35 4.33 63.62 8.85
CA ALA A 35 5.02 62.48 9.42
C ALA A 35 4.45 61.15 8.92
N GLU A 36 3.12 60.99 8.93
CA GLU A 36 2.45 59.81 8.40
C GLU A 36 2.79 59.60 6.92
N LYS A 37 2.75 60.65 6.09
CA LYS A 37 3.10 60.55 4.67
C LYS A 37 4.56 60.15 4.45
N VAL A 38 5.49 60.74 5.19
CA VAL A 38 6.93 60.43 5.08
C VAL A 38 7.21 58.97 5.47
N PHE A 39 6.62 58.48 6.56
CA PHE A 39 6.81 57.09 6.96
C PHE A 39 6.06 56.12 6.05
N ALA A 40 4.86 56.45 5.60
CA ALA A 40 4.14 55.66 4.59
C ALA A 40 4.98 55.54 3.31
N ASP A 41 5.57 56.62 2.81
CA ASP A 41 6.45 56.57 1.63
C ASP A 41 7.73 55.76 1.90
N ARG A 42 8.33 55.90 3.09
CA ARG A 42 9.51 55.13 3.50
C ARG A 42 9.27 53.62 3.49
N TYR A 43 8.07 53.20 3.87
CA TYR A 43 7.68 51.79 3.88
C TYR A 43 6.86 51.38 2.66
N GLU A 44 6.75 52.23 1.63
CA GLU A 44 5.91 52.02 0.44
C GLU A 44 4.42 51.71 0.73
N GLY A 45 3.96 52.12 1.93
CA GLY A 45 2.64 51.86 2.48
C GLY A 45 2.47 50.45 3.04
N ALA A 46 3.56 49.70 3.25
CA ALA A 46 3.54 48.30 3.63
C ALA A 46 3.83 48.07 5.12
N PHE A 47 3.27 46.96 5.64
CA PHE A 47 3.57 46.42 6.96
C PHE A 47 4.22 45.03 6.85
N PRO A 48 5.07 44.63 7.82
CA PRO A 48 5.76 43.34 7.79
C PRO A 48 4.98 42.18 8.40
N HIS A 49 3.82 42.45 9.03
CA HIS A 49 2.91 41.42 9.52
C HIS A 49 1.46 41.83 9.24
N VAL A 50 0.58 40.84 9.19
CA VAL A 50 -0.86 41.04 9.04
C VAL A 50 -1.41 41.79 10.26
N ASN A 51 -2.19 42.84 10.00
CA ASN A 51 -2.65 43.81 11.02
C ASN A 51 -4.17 44.02 11.02
N PHE A 52 -4.91 43.06 10.47
CA PHE A 52 -6.36 43.10 10.31
C PHE A 52 -7.04 41.86 10.91
N TYR A 53 -6.54 41.35 12.03
CA TYR A 53 -7.21 40.30 12.80
C TYR A 53 -8.36 40.84 13.66
N VAL A 54 -9.39 40.02 13.84
CA VAL A 54 -10.51 40.21 14.77
C VAL A 54 -10.62 38.99 15.68
N GLU A 55 -11.07 39.17 16.92
CA GLU A 55 -11.19 38.06 17.87
C GLU A 55 -12.30 37.09 17.45
N ASP A 56 -12.04 35.80 17.63
CA ASP A 56 -13.02 34.73 17.46
C ASP A 56 -12.95 33.78 18.67
N PRO A 57 -14.08 33.44 19.32
CA PRO A 57 -14.05 32.63 20.53
C PRO A 57 -13.69 31.15 20.29
N GLU A 58 -13.86 30.65 19.07
CA GLU A 58 -13.60 29.26 18.70
C GLU A 58 -12.21 29.12 18.07
N LEU A 59 -11.89 29.96 17.09
CA LEU A 59 -10.65 29.92 16.31
C LEU A 59 -9.53 30.82 16.88
N GLY A 60 -9.83 31.59 17.94
CA GLY A 60 -8.96 32.62 18.50
C GLY A 60 -8.97 33.92 17.69
N VAL A 61 -8.76 33.82 16.37
CA VAL A 61 -8.75 34.96 15.45
C VAL A 61 -9.52 34.67 14.16
N ARG A 62 -10.00 35.71 13.49
CA ARG A 62 -10.40 35.72 12.08
C ARG A 62 -9.82 36.96 11.39
N LEU A 63 -9.91 37.02 10.07
CA LEU A 63 -9.54 38.22 9.32
C LEU A 63 -10.71 39.21 9.23
N GLU A 64 -10.42 40.50 9.30
CA GLU A 64 -11.39 41.58 9.12
C GLU A 64 -11.92 41.59 7.67
N PRO A 65 -13.23 41.38 7.46
CA PRO A 65 -13.80 41.34 6.11
C PRO A 65 -13.59 42.66 5.35
N GLY A 66 -13.21 42.55 4.07
CA GLY A 66 -12.96 43.71 3.21
C GLY A 66 -11.65 44.45 3.49
N ALA A 67 -10.77 43.90 4.33
CA ALA A 67 -9.46 44.51 4.59
C ALA A 67 -8.54 44.43 3.37
N THR A 68 -7.72 45.47 3.18
CA THR A 68 -6.64 45.49 2.20
C THR A 68 -5.36 45.97 2.88
N MET A 69 -4.25 45.30 2.60
CA MET A 69 -2.95 45.67 3.14
C MET A 69 -1.86 45.46 2.10
N LYS A 70 -0.93 46.42 2.02
CA LYS A 70 0.36 46.16 1.38
C LYS A 70 1.26 45.44 2.37
N PHE A 71 1.81 44.31 1.96
CA PHE A 71 2.70 43.50 2.77
C PHE A 71 4.10 43.50 2.20
N ARG A 72 5.09 43.70 3.07
CA ARG A 72 6.49 43.46 2.71
C ARG A 72 7.25 42.98 3.93
N LEU A 73 7.82 41.79 3.80
CA LEU A 73 8.76 41.26 4.76
C LEU A 73 10.19 41.57 4.33
N ARG A 74 10.94 42.31 5.16
CA ARG A 74 12.33 42.71 4.89
C ARG A 74 12.47 43.31 3.47
N ASN A 75 13.36 42.78 2.63
CA ASN A 75 13.64 43.26 1.28
C ASN A 75 12.90 42.44 0.19
N ASN A 76 11.96 41.58 0.58
CA ASN A 76 11.19 40.78 -0.36
C ASN A 76 10.27 41.63 -1.25
N PRO A 77 9.76 41.06 -2.36
CA PRO A 77 8.79 41.73 -3.21
C PRO A 77 7.59 42.29 -2.42
N LEU A 78 7.09 43.46 -2.84
CA LEU A 78 5.89 44.04 -2.28
C LEU A 78 4.67 43.27 -2.81
N SER A 79 3.82 42.80 -1.92
CA SER A 79 2.54 42.18 -2.27
C SER A 79 1.37 43.01 -1.75
N THR A 80 0.22 42.87 -2.40
CA THR A 80 -1.05 43.41 -1.90
C THR A 80 -1.95 42.24 -1.53
N ILE A 81 -2.40 42.25 -0.28
CA ILE A 81 -3.34 41.28 0.27
C ILE A 81 -4.72 41.91 0.27
N ASN A 82 -5.70 41.21 -0.31
CA ASN A 82 -7.11 41.53 -0.15
C ASN A 82 -7.82 40.43 0.63
N VAL A 83 -8.73 40.85 1.52
CA VAL A 83 -9.64 39.97 2.27
C VAL A 83 -11.05 40.23 1.76
N ASN A 84 -11.73 39.17 1.35
CA ASN A 84 -13.07 39.26 0.78
C ASN A 84 -14.15 39.56 1.84
N ALA A 85 -15.40 39.70 1.39
CA ALA A 85 -16.52 40.03 2.29
C ALA A 85 -16.83 38.95 3.33
N GLN A 86 -16.29 37.74 3.19
CA GLN A 86 -16.44 36.62 4.11
C GLN A 86 -15.25 36.46 5.07
N GLY A 87 -14.20 37.28 4.96
CA GLY A 87 -13.03 37.20 5.83
C GLY A 87 -11.95 36.23 5.34
N TYR A 88 -11.89 35.94 4.04
CA TYR A 88 -10.88 35.05 3.45
C TYR A 88 -10.03 35.73 2.37
N ARG A 89 -8.88 35.14 2.05
CA ARG A 89 -7.93 35.69 1.08
C ARG A 89 -8.53 35.77 -0.34
N GLY A 90 -8.28 36.90 -1.01
CA GLY A 90 -8.54 37.09 -2.44
C GLY A 90 -9.91 37.67 -2.76
N ALA A 91 -10.45 37.27 -3.93
CA ALA A 91 -11.73 37.75 -4.42
C ALA A 91 -12.92 37.18 -3.62
N ASP A 92 -14.09 37.81 -3.77
CA ASP A 92 -15.34 37.28 -3.23
C ASP A 92 -15.62 35.88 -3.78
N TRP A 93 -15.88 34.95 -2.87
CA TRP A 93 -16.23 33.59 -3.24
C TRP A 93 -17.56 33.55 -3.98
N PRO A 94 -17.72 32.65 -4.98
CA PRO A 94 -19.01 32.45 -5.63
C PRO A 94 -20.07 32.01 -4.60
N ALA A 95 -21.34 32.21 -4.96
CA ALA A 95 -22.44 31.77 -4.11
C ALA A 95 -22.34 30.26 -3.85
N ALA A 96 -22.58 29.85 -2.61
CA ALA A 96 -22.47 28.45 -2.19
C ALA A 96 -23.39 27.53 -3.03
N GLY A 97 -22.95 26.31 -3.30
CA GLY A 97 -23.70 25.31 -4.07
C GLY A 97 -23.87 25.60 -5.56
N THR A 98 -23.23 26.65 -6.10
CA THR A 98 -23.31 26.97 -7.54
C THR A 98 -22.39 26.12 -8.42
N ASN A 99 -21.36 25.50 -7.84
CA ASN A 99 -20.43 24.64 -8.56
C ASN A 99 -20.21 23.32 -7.81
N PRO A 100 -20.62 22.18 -8.40
CA PRO A 100 -20.43 20.87 -7.75
C PRO A 100 -18.98 20.42 -7.71
N GLY A 101 -18.05 21.12 -8.38
CA GLY A 101 -16.61 20.84 -8.37
C GLY A 101 -15.81 21.77 -7.46
N GLU A 102 -16.44 22.51 -6.55
CA GLU A 102 -15.74 23.43 -5.63
C GLU A 102 -14.68 22.71 -4.77
N ILE A 103 -13.52 23.35 -4.62
CA ILE A 103 -12.39 22.91 -3.81
C ILE A 103 -12.18 23.93 -2.68
N ILE A 104 -12.07 23.48 -1.44
CA ILE A 104 -11.66 24.32 -0.31
C ILE A 104 -10.24 23.93 0.10
N VAL A 105 -9.37 24.91 0.31
CA VAL A 105 -7.99 24.68 0.75
C VAL A 105 -7.82 25.23 2.16
N LEU A 106 -7.55 24.35 3.11
CA LEU A 106 -7.33 24.63 4.53
C LEU A 106 -5.83 24.65 4.84
N GLY A 107 -5.41 25.57 5.69
CA GLY A 107 -4.06 25.64 6.22
C GLY A 107 -3.76 27.00 6.84
N ASP A 108 -2.48 27.29 7.02
CA ASP A 108 -1.99 28.48 7.72
C ASP A 108 -1.57 29.62 6.77
N SER A 109 -0.49 30.32 7.13
CA SER A 109 0.14 31.39 6.35
C SER A 109 0.67 30.93 4.99
N GLN A 110 1.03 29.66 4.82
CA GLN A 110 1.46 29.10 3.54
C GLN A 110 0.27 28.98 2.59
N VAL A 111 -0.89 28.53 3.06
CA VAL A 111 -2.11 28.51 2.23
C VAL A 111 -2.59 29.93 1.96
N PHE A 112 -2.59 30.79 2.97
CA PHE A 112 -2.91 32.21 2.82
C PHE A 112 -2.05 32.93 1.76
N GLY A 113 -0.83 32.43 1.51
CA GLY A 113 0.12 33.00 0.56
C GLY A 113 0.76 34.29 1.06
N LEU A 114 1.34 34.22 2.27
CA LEU A 114 2.03 35.36 2.86
C LEU A 114 3.25 35.73 1.99
N GLY A 115 3.33 36.99 1.56
CA GLY A 115 4.42 37.49 0.72
C GLY A 115 4.16 37.51 -0.78
N VAL A 116 3.07 36.93 -1.27
CA VAL A 116 2.67 36.94 -2.69
C VAL A 116 1.33 37.66 -2.93
N ASN A 117 1.06 38.08 -4.16
CA ASN A 117 -0.24 38.65 -4.54
C ASN A 117 -1.33 37.57 -4.60
N ASP A 118 -2.60 37.99 -4.61
CA ASP A 118 -3.74 37.06 -4.51
C ASP A 118 -3.78 36.01 -5.64
N ASP A 119 -3.42 36.41 -6.86
CA ASP A 119 -3.36 35.57 -8.06
C ASP A 119 -2.11 34.68 -8.12
N GLU A 120 -1.11 34.94 -7.27
CA GLU A 120 0.13 34.17 -7.17
C GLU A 120 0.03 33.04 -6.13
N THR A 121 -1.02 33.00 -5.32
CA THR A 121 -1.24 31.92 -4.34
C THR A 121 -1.43 30.57 -5.05
N PHE A 122 -0.99 29.47 -4.43
CA PHE A 122 -1.14 28.15 -5.04
C PHE A 122 -2.61 27.76 -5.23
N SER A 123 -3.51 28.29 -4.40
CA SER A 123 -4.97 28.16 -4.57
C SER A 123 -5.45 28.83 -5.86
N ALA A 124 -4.96 30.04 -6.17
CA ALA A 124 -5.28 30.73 -7.41
C ALA A 124 -4.67 30.03 -8.64
N GLN A 125 -3.43 29.52 -8.52
CA GLN A 125 -2.79 28.73 -9.57
C GLN A 125 -3.56 27.43 -9.83
N LEU A 126 -3.99 26.73 -8.78
CA LEU A 126 -4.82 25.53 -8.88
C LEU A 126 -6.16 25.83 -9.58
N ALA A 127 -6.81 26.94 -9.23
CA ALA A 127 -8.06 27.37 -9.87
C ALA A 127 -7.86 27.62 -11.37
N ALA A 128 -6.76 28.28 -11.75
CA ALA A 128 -6.44 28.55 -13.14
C ALA A 128 -6.18 27.26 -13.95
N ILE A 129 -5.44 26.30 -13.38
CA ILE A 129 -5.09 25.04 -14.05
C ILE A 129 -6.31 24.12 -14.18
N THR A 130 -7.08 23.95 -13.10
CA THR A 130 -8.21 23.01 -13.06
C THR A 130 -9.50 23.59 -13.62
N SER A 131 -9.58 24.91 -13.80
CA SER A 131 -10.82 25.64 -14.13
C SER A 131 -11.98 25.36 -13.15
N ARG A 132 -11.65 24.99 -11.90
CA ARG A 132 -12.59 24.77 -10.80
C ARG A 132 -12.53 25.94 -9.82
N PRO A 133 -13.63 26.28 -9.11
CA PRO A 133 -13.56 27.23 -8.00
C PRO A 133 -12.70 26.64 -6.89
N VAL A 134 -11.64 27.36 -6.53
CA VAL A 134 -10.77 27.02 -5.40
C VAL A 134 -10.86 28.14 -4.38
N LEU A 135 -11.29 27.79 -3.17
CA LEU A 135 -11.48 28.73 -2.07
C LEU A 135 -10.30 28.63 -1.12
N ASN A 136 -9.51 29.70 -1.06
CA ASN A 136 -8.39 29.82 -0.14
C ASN A 136 -8.93 30.15 1.27
N ALA A 137 -9.00 29.13 2.13
CA ALA A 137 -9.42 29.26 3.51
C ALA A 137 -8.22 29.29 4.49
N GLY A 138 -7.02 29.57 3.96
CA GLY A 138 -5.82 29.72 4.76
C GLY A 138 -5.89 30.97 5.64
N VAL A 139 -5.53 30.84 6.91
CA VAL A 139 -5.44 31.97 7.84
C VAL A 139 -4.12 31.85 8.62
N PRO A 140 -3.24 32.86 8.61
CA PRO A 140 -2.02 32.79 9.41
C PRO A 140 -2.38 32.60 10.88
N THR A 141 -1.53 31.88 11.63
CA THR A 141 -1.70 31.42 13.03
C THR A 141 -2.55 30.17 13.24
N TYR A 142 -3.36 29.74 12.26
CA TYR A 142 -4.14 28.51 12.41
C TYR A 142 -3.23 27.29 12.41
N GLY A 143 -3.60 26.27 13.20
CA GLY A 143 -3.03 24.93 13.17
C GLY A 143 -4.13 23.87 13.05
N PRO A 144 -3.81 22.57 13.27
CA PRO A 144 -4.75 21.46 13.06
C PRO A 144 -6.11 21.61 13.76
N PRO A 145 -6.22 22.06 15.03
CA PRO A 145 -7.52 22.28 15.67
C PRO A 145 -8.41 23.29 14.93
N GLU A 146 -7.81 24.36 14.41
CA GLU A 146 -8.53 25.40 13.66
C GLU A 146 -8.92 24.90 12.26
N TYR A 147 -8.08 24.10 11.61
CA TYR A 147 -8.42 23.49 10.32
C TYR A 147 -9.65 22.59 10.44
N LEU A 148 -9.74 21.77 11.49
CA LEU A 148 -10.89 20.90 11.74
C LEU A 148 -12.16 21.68 12.04
N ALA A 149 -12.08 22.69 12.91
CA ALA A 149 -13.22 23.56 13.23
C ALA A 149 -13.71 24.31 11.98
N LEU A 150 -12.79 24.81 11.17
CA LEU A 150 -13.10 25.49 9.92
C LEU A 150 -13.65 24.53 8.85
N ALA A 151 -13.12 23.31 8.75
CA ALA A 151 -13.64 22.27 7.87
C ALA A 151 -15.11 21.99 8.19
N LYS A 152 -15.44 21.83 9.47
CA LYS A 152 -16.82 21.63 9.93
C LYS A 152 -17.73 22.77 9.50
N GLU A 153 -17.32 24.01 9.75
CA GLU A 153 -18.07 25.19 9.34
C GLU A 153 -18.29 25.22 7.81
N LEU A 154 -17.23 25.01 7.04
CA LEU A 154 -17.27 25.17 5.58
C LEU A 154 -17.95 24.00 4.86
N LEU A 155 -17.83 22.77 5.36
CA LEU A 155 -18.54 21.61 4.81
C LEU A 155 -20.06 21.81 4.88
N GLU A 156 -20.57 22.34 6.00
CA GLU A 156 -21.99 22.66 6.18
C GLU A 156 -22.44 23.79 5.25
N GLN A 157 -21.64 24.87 5.16
CA GLN A 157 -22.01 26.08 4.43
C GLN A 157 -21.87 25.94 2.90
N ARG A 158 -20.82 25.25 2.44
CA ARG A 158 -20.37 25.26 1.04
C ARG A 158 -20.70 23.97 0.31
N LYS A 159 -20.68 22.83 1.00
CA LYS A 159 -20.80 21.47 0.42
C LYS A 159 -19.82 21.27 -0.74
N PRO A 160 -18.50 21.45 -0.50
CA PRO A 160 -17.49 21.32 -1.56
C PRO A 160 -17.39 19.86 -2.02
N ALA A 161 -16.89 19.65 -3.24
CA ALA A 161 -16.54 18.29 -3.68
C ALA A 161 -15.21 17.82 -3.09
N VAL A 162 -14.28 18.75 -2.84
CA VAL A 162 -12.94 18.44 -2.36
C VAL A 162 -12.55 19.40 -1.24
N VAL A 163 -11.99 18.86 -0.17
CA VAL A 163 -11.27 19.60 0.87
C VAL A 163 -9.80 19.23 0.76
N VAL A 164 -8.95 20.22 0.51
CA VAL A 164 -7.50 20.09 0.54
C VAL A 164 -7.02 20.54 1.92
N LEU A 165 -6.45 19.64 2.70
CA LEU A 165 -5.76 19.93 3.94
C LEU A 165 -4.27 20.11 3.64
N THR A 166 -3.71 21.28 3.93
CA THR A 166 -2.25 21.50 3.87
C THR A 166 -1.67 21.46 5.26
N ILE A 167 -0.77 20.50 5.51
CA ILE A 167 0.00 20.39 6.74
C ILE A 167 1.39 20.99 6.51
N ASN A 168 1.70 22.05 7.24
CA ASN A 168 2.99 22.73 7.27
C ASN A 168 3.86 22.16 8.39
N PHE A 169 4.91 21.41 8.03
CA PHE A 169 5.76 20.73 9.03
C PHE A 169 6.58 21.66 9.91
N LEU A 170 6.64 22.95 9.60
CA LEU A 170 7.27 23.94 10.46
C LEU A 170 6.61 24.00 11.85
N ASN A 171 5.28 24.03 11.89
CA ASN A 171 4.50 24.40 13.07
C ASN A 171 3.39 23.40 13.38
N ASP A 172 2.73 22.82 12.39
CA ASP A 172 1.50 22.03 12.63
C ASP A 172 1.74 20.82 13.54
N ALA A 173 2.92 20.18 13.45
CA ALA A 173 3.29 19.05 14.31
C ALA A 173 3.37 19.44 15.79
N PHE A 174 3.69 20.71 16.08
CA PHE A 174 3.79 21.26 17.43
C PHE A 174 2.48 21.92 17.90
N GLU A 175 1.55 22.19 16.97
CA GLU A 175 0.28 22.88 17.23
C GLU A 175 -0.93 21.93 17.29
N ILE A 176 -0.76 20.64 16.96
CA ILE A 176 -1.83 19.65 16.88
C ILE A 176 -2.71 19.57 18.14
N ASP A 177 -2.12 19.72 19.32
CA ASP A 177 -2.81 19.71 20.62
C ASP A 177 -2.94 21.10 21.26
N ARG A 178 -2.73 22.17 20.48
CA ARG A 178 -2.62 23.56 20.99
C ARG A 178 -3.50 24.52 20.19
N PRO A 179 -4.79 24.66 20.58
CA PRO A 179 -5.71 25.58 19.93
C PRO A 179 -5.16 27.02 19.88
N ASN A 180 -5.36 27.70 18.75
CA ASN A 180 -4.87 29.04 18.49
C ASN A 180 -5.38 30.06 19.51
N LYS A 181 -6.60 29.90 20.03
CA LYS A 181 -7.17 30.75 21.09
C LYS A 181 -6.35 30.77 22.39
N ASP A 182 -5.55 29.73 22.63
CA ASP A 182 -4.66 29.63 23.78
C ASP A 182 -3.25 30.14 23.45
N ARG A 183 -2.86 30.11 22.17
CA ARG A 183 -1.56 30.59 21.66
C ARG A 183 -1.53 32.09 21.39
N HIS A 184 -2.62 32.66 20.85
CA HIS A 184 -2.67 34.02 20.33
C HIS A 184 -3.87 34.81 20.85
N THR A 185 -3.70 36.13 20.90
CA THR A 185 -4.77 37.10 21.15
C THR A 185 -4.65 38.27 20.17
N VAL A 186 -5.78 38.92 19.88
CA VAL A 186 -5.80 40.07 18.99
C VAL A 186 -5.49 41.34 19.77
N TRP A 187 -4.38 41.99 19.42
CA TRP A 187 -4.01 43.28 19.96
C TRP A 187 -4.04 44.36 18.88
N ASP A 188 -5.11 45.17 18.87
CA ASP A 188 -5.29 46.30 17.93
C ASP A 188 -5.18 45.89 16.44
N GLY A 189 -5.66 44.69 16.09
CA GLY A 189 -5.61 44.13 14.73
C GLY A 189 -4.43 43.19 14.47
N TRP A 190 -3.49 43.06 15.39
CA TRP A 190 -2.34 42.16 15.27
C TRP A 190 -2.59 40.87 16.06
N ALA A 191 -2.29 39.70 15.52
CA ALA A 191 -2.22 38.48 16.31
C ALA A 191 -0.89 38.47 17.07
N VAL A 192 -0.95 38.43 18.39
CA VAL A 192 0.22 38.41 19.26
C VAL A 192 0.15 37.20 20.17
N ARG A 193 1.29 36.60 20.50
CA ARG A 193 1.34 35.50 21.47
C ARG A 193 0.70 35.94 22.78
N ALA A 194 -0.16 35.09 23.34
CA ALA A 194 -0.93 35.40 24.54
C ALA A 194 -0.03 35.82 25.72
N GLU A 195 1.15 35.21 25.83
CA GLU A 195 2.18 35.50 26.85
C GLU A 195 2.79 36.91 26.76
N HIS A 196 2.77 37.51 25.56
CA HIS A 196 3.34 38.83 25.28
C HIS A 196 2.29 39.92 25.17
N ALA A 197 1.01 39.56 25.29
CA ALA A 197 -0.08 40.50 25.22
C ALA A 197 -0.11 41.39 26.48
N PRO A 198 -0.39 42.71 26.34
CA PRO A 198 -0.53 43.58 27.49
C PRO A 198 -1.74 43.17 28.34
N THR A 199 -1.55 43.05 29.65
CA THR A 199 -2.60 42.69 30.62
C THR A 199 -3.71 43.74 30.73
N GLU A 200 -3.42 45.00 30.41
CA GLU A 200 -4.41 46.09 30.36
C GLU A 200 -4.19 46.99 29.14
N VAL A 201 -5.27 47.29 28.40
CA VAL A 201 -5.25 48.15 27.23
C VAL A 201 -6.15 49.37 27.44
N ARG A 202 -5.57 50.58 27.34
CA ARG A 202 -6.35 51.82 27.43
C ARG A 202 -7.08 52.12 26.11
N GLN A 203 -8.40 52.03 26.15
CA GLN A 203 -9.27 52.31 24.99
C GLN A 203 -9.48 53.82 24.76
N PHE A 204 -9.43 54.27 23.50
CA PHE A 204 -9.75 55.64 23.07
C PHE A 204 -10.17 55.70 21.58
N PRO A 205 -10.97 56.70 21.16
CA PRO A 205 -11.40 56.83 19.76
C PRO A 205 -10.22 56.90 18.79
N GLY A 206 -10.25 56.08 17.73
CA GLY A 206 -9.18 56.02 16.72
C GLY A 206 -7.97 55.16 17.11
N ARG A 207 -8.00 54.47 18.27
CA ARG A 207 -6.91 53.57 18.71
C ARG A 207 -6.56 52.52 17.66
N LYS A 208 -7.55 51.75 17.17
CA LYS A 208 -7.33 50.69 16.18
C LYS A 208 -6.57 51.23 14.97
N TRP A 209 -7.07 52.31 14.35
CA TRP A 209 -6.40 52.95 13.21
C TRP A 209 -4.97 53.41 13.54
N LEU A 210 -4.76 54.06 14.69
CA LEU A 210 -3.42 54.50 15.09
C LEU A 210 -2.44 53.33 15.26
N TYR A 211 -2.91 52.18 15.76
CA TYR A 211 -2.06 51.05 16.12
C TYR A 211 -1.87 50.03 14.99
N SER A 212 -2.82 49.85 14.08
CA SER A 212 -2.67 48.97 12.92
C SER A 212 -2.34 49.71 11.63
N GLN A 213 -2.81 50.95 11.43
CA GLN A 213 -2.78 51.59 10.11
C GLN A 213 -1.82 52.81 10.00
N SER A 214 -1.30 53.36 11.11
CA SER A 214 -0.36 54.49 11.07
C SER A 214 1.10 54.03 10.96
N HIS A 215 1.76 54.41 9.86
CA HIS A 215 3.17 54.16 9.62
C HIS A 215 4.07 55.01 10.52
N ALA A 216 3.66 56.25 10.83
CA ALA A 216 4.42 57.08 11.75
C ALA A 216 4.41 56.51 13.17
N PHE A 217 3.27 55.98 13.61
CA PHE A 217 3.17 55.34 14.91
C PHE A 217 3.90 53.99 14.96
N TYR A 218 3.81 53.19 13.89
CA TYR A 218 4.60 51.97 13.72
C TYR A 218 6.11 52.25 13.82
N ALA A 219 6.61 53.24 13.08
CA ALA A 219 8.02 53.64 13.14
C ALA A 219 8.45 54.09 14.54
N PHE A 220 7.59 54.84 15.23
CA PHE A 220 7.83 55.26 16.61
C PHE A 220 7.91 54.06 17.57
N ARG A 221 6.99 53.08 17.46
CA ARG A 221 7.00 51.86 18.27
C ARG A 221 8.28 51.06 18.03
N ARG A 222 8.63 50.84 16.77
CA ARG A 222 9.85 50.13 16.37
C ARG A 222 11.09 50.80 16.96
N TRP A 223 11.25 52.11 16.77
CA TRP A 223 12.36 52.88 17.32
C TRP A 223 12.42 52.80 18.86
N ARG A 224 11.28 52.86 19.54
CA ARG A 224 11.21 52.75 21.00
C ARG A 224 11.61 51.36 21.50
N HIS A 225 11.21 50.29 20.80
CA HIS A 225 11.58 48.92 21.15
C HIS A 225 13.07 48.64 20.88
N GLU A 226 13.61 49.11 19.75
CA GLU A 226 15.03 48.99 19.41
C GLU A 226 15.94 49.69 20.45
N ARG A 227 15.51 50.83 21.01
CA ARG A 227 16.25 51.55 22.07
C ARG A 227 16.33 50.83 23.41
N GLY A 228 15.50 49.81 23.63
CA GLY A 228 15.44 49.04 24.87
C GLY A 228 16.22 47.72 24.82
N LYS A 229 16.72 47.31 23.65
CA LYS A 229 17.54 46.11 23.48
C LYS A 229 19.02 46.49 23.63
N ALA A 230 19.74 45.85 24.55
CA ALA A 230 21.19 45.95 24.60
C ALA A 230 21.77 45.18 23.39
N GLU A 231 22.75 45.76 22.69
CA GLU A 231 23.52 45.02 21.67
C GLU A 231 24.23 43.85 22.35
N LEU A 232 23.84 42.61 22.00
CA LEU A 232 24.62 41.43 22.32
C LEU A 232 25.93 41.50 21.53
N PRO A 233 27.07 41.06 22.12
CA PRO A 233 28.30 40.93 21.35
C PRO A 233 28.01 39.93 20.22
N ASP A 234 28.26 40.36 18.98
CA ASP A 234 28.15 39.62 17.71
C ASP A 234 26.93 39.93 16.81
N GLY A 235 26.03 40.84 17.17
CA GLY A 235 25.05 41.38 16.22
C GLY A 235 23.97 40.39 15.74
N GLU A 236 23.88 39.22 16.37
CA GLU A 236 22.80 38.26 16.16
C GLU A 236 21.50 38.77 16.83
N GLU A 237 20.40 38.82 16.06
CA GLU A 237 19.06 38.95 16.63
C GLU A 237 18.86 37.78 17.60
N GLN A 238 18.30 38.04 18.79
CA GLN A 238 17.95 37.01 19.77
C GLN A 238 17.09 35.94 19.06
N VAL A 239 17.69 34.78 18.77
CA VAL A 239 16.96 33.62 18.23
C VAL A 239 15.91 33.26 19.28
N ASP A 240 14.63 33.39 18.92
CA ASP A 240 13.54 32.88 19.73
C ASP A 240 13.68 31.35 19.72
N LEU A 241 14.29 30.79 20.78
CA LEU A 241 14.69 29.38 20.88
C LEU A 241 13.51 28.40 20.94
N GLY A 242 12.27 28.88 20.74
CA GLY A 242 11.07 28.16 21.15
C GLY A 242 11.07 27.98 22.68
N THR A 243 9.90 27.67 23.26
CA THR A 243 9.92 27.24 24.65
C THR A 243 10.30 25.75 24.71
N PRO A 244 11.14 25.28 25.66
CA PRO A 244 11.45 23.85 25.80
C PRO A 244 10.23 22.95 26.03
N SER A 245 9.06 23.53 26.32
CA SER A 245 7.77 22.87 26.48
C SER A 245 7.09 22.47 25.17
N GLU A 246 7.62 22.83 23.99
CA GLU A 246 6.98 22.53 22.69
C GLU A 246 7.38 21.17 22.09
N GLY A 247 8.33 20.47 22.72
CA GLY A 247 8.97 19.31 22.12
C GLY A 247 10.05 19.74 21.12
N ARG A 248 10.95 18.82 20.75
CA ARG A 248 12.01 19.09 19.79
C ARG A 248 11.73 18.37 18.49
N PHE A 249 12.03 19.02 17.36
CA PHE A 249 11.92 18.41 16.05
C PHE A 249 12.77 17.14 15.95
N GLU A 250 13.95 17.13 16.59
CA GLU A 250 14.82 15.97 16.68
C GLU A 250 14.16 14.77 17.39
N ASP A 251 13.31 15.00 18.39
CA ASP A 251 12.64 13.91 19.12
C ASP A 251 11.62 13.18 18.23
N LEU A 252 10.89 13.93 17.39
CA LEU A 252 9.95 13.38 16.41
C LEU A 252 10.70 12.56 15.34
N VAL A 253 11.78 13.13 14.79
CA VAL A 253 12.60 12.48 13.76
C VAL A 253 13.22 11.19 14.28
N VAL A 254 13.87 11.23 15.46
CA VAL A 254 14.50 10.03 16.06
C VAL A 254 13.48 8.94 16.34
N THR A 255 12.29 9.31 16.84
CA THR A 255 11.21 8.35 17.09
C THR A 255 10.76 7.67 15.79
N SER A 256 10.51 8.46 14.74
CA SER A 256 10.10 7.94 13.44
C SER A 256 11.17 7.07 12.79
N ILE A 257 12.43 7.50 12.74
CA ILE A 257 13.55 6.70 12.21
C ILE A 257 13.68 5.37 12.95
N THR A 258 13.56 5.38 14.28
CA THR A 258 13.61 4.16 15.08
C THR A 258 12.47 3.21 14.73
N ALA A 259 11.26 3.74 14.52
CA ALA A 259 10.10 2.96 14.10
C ALA A 259 10.28 2.36 12.70
N HIS A 260 10.79 3.15 11.72
CA HIS A 260 11.15 2.64 10.39
C HIS A 260 12.21 1.55 10.45
N ALA A 261 13.26 1.74 11.25
CA ALA A 261 14.30 0.73 11.41
C ALA A 261 13.77 -0.59 12.02
N GLN A 262 12.81 -0.50 12.95
CA GLN A 262 12.14 -1.68 13.51
C GLN A 262 11.23 -2.35 12.49
N HIS A 263 10.43 -1.57 11.76
CA HIS A 263 9.57 -2.04 10.68
C HIS A 263 10.37 -2.77 9.59
N ASP A 264 11.45 -2.16 9.11
CA ASP A 264 12.30 -2.73 8.07
C ASP A 264 13.01 -3.98 8.56
N ALA A 265 13.45 -4.00 9.82
CA ALA A 265 14.03 -5.20 10.44
C ALA A 265 13.02 -6.35 10.55
N GLU A 266 11.75 -6.07 10.89
CA GLU A 266 10.67 -7.07 10.95
C GLU A 266 10.37 -7.63 9.55
N LEU A 267 10.26 -6.75 8.55
CA LEU A 267 10.03 -7.15 7.17
C LEU A 267 11.20 -7.97 6.60
N ASP A 268 12.44 -7.55 6.85
CA ASP A 268 13.64 -8.27 6.42
C ASP A 268 13.78 -9.59 7.15
N GLN A 269 13.47 -9.65 8.45
CA GLN A 269 13.44 -10.90 9.20
C GLN A 269 12.39 -11.86 8.64
N ALA A 270 11.20 -11.36 8.29
CA ALA A 270 10.15 -12.18 7.70
C ALA A 270 10.53 -12.70 6.30
N LYS A 271 11.17 -11.86 5.46
CA LYS A 271 11.70 -12.28 4.15
C LYS A 271 12.81 -13.32 4.29
N GLN A 272 13.77 -13.08 5.18
CA GLN A 272 14.86 -14.02 5.45
C GLN A 272 14.33 -15.35 6.00
N ALA A 273 13.33 -15.31 6.88
CA ALA A 273 12.68 -16.52 7.36
C ALA A 273 12.00 -17.30 6.22
N LEU A 274 11.27 -16.60 5.34
CA LEU A 274 10.64 -17.23 4.18
C LEU A 274 11.67 -17.85 3.22
N ASP A 275 12.75 -17.13 2.91
CA ASP A 275 13.80 -17.62 2.02
C ASP A 275 14.57 -18.79 2.65
N ALA A 276 14.85 -18.72 3.96
CA ALA A 276 15.43 -19.84 4.71
C ALA A 276 14.49 -21.07 4.70
N SER A 277 13.17 -20.87 4.84
CA SER A 277 12.21 -21.98 4.74
C SER A 277 12.19 -22.60 3.35
N ARG A 278 12.33 -21.79 2.29
CA ARG A 278 12.42 -22.25 0.88
C ARG A 278 13.72 -23.00 0.57
N GLU A 279 14.83 -22.57 1.14
CA GLU A 279 16.11 -23.27 1.02
C GLU A 279 16.06 -24.60 1.80
N ARG A 280 15.63 -24.55 3.06
CA ARG A 280 15.57 -25.72 3.93
C ARG A 280 14.63 -26.80 3.41
N ILE A 281 13.49 -26.44 2.81
CA ILE A 281 12.59 -27.45 2.25
C ILE A 281 13.22 -28.20 1.07
N SER A 282 14.03 -27.50 0.24
CA SER A 282 14.78 -28.15 -0.85
C SER A 282 15.83 -29.12 -0.33
N GLU A 283 16.50 -28.79 0.78
CA GLU A 283 17.45 -29.70 1.46
C GLU A 283 16.73 -30.90 2.06
N VAL A 284 15.62 -30.68 2.77
CA VAL A 284 14.80 -31.74 3.36
C VAL A 284 14.30 -32.70 2.29
N ASP A 285 13.91 -32.22 1.10
CA ASP A 285 13.52 -33.08 -0.02
C ASP A 285 14.68 -33.93 -0.57
N GLU A 286 15.91 -33.42 -0.55
CA GLU A 286 17.10 -34.19 -0.90
C GLU A 286 17.47 -35.22 0.18
N GLU A 287 17.37 -34.84 1.47
CA GLU A 287 17.57 -35.71 2.61
C GLU A 287 16.53 -36.85 2.64
N LEU A 288 15.25 -36.55 2.41
CA LEU A 288 14.18 -37.54 2.30
C LEU A 288 14.47 -38.56 1.19
N ARG A 289 14.91 -38.08 0.02
CA ARG A 289 15.30 -38.94 -1.10
C ARG A 289 16.45 -39.85 -0.73
N SER A 290 17.52 -39.29 -0.15
CA SER A 290 18.69 -40.05 0.30
C SER A 290 18.35 -41.07 1.40
N ASN A 291 17.50 -40.69 2.36
CA ASN A 291 17.07 -41.55 3.46
C ASN A 291 16.26 -42.75 2.93
N ARG A 292 15.35 -42.52 1.97
CA ARG A 292 14.60 -43.57 1.27
C ARG A 292 15.51 -44.50 0.48
N ASP A 293 16.52 -43.97 -0.21
CA ASP A 293 17.55 -44.74 -0.92
C ASP A 293 18.29 -45.70 0.02
N GLN A 294 18.75 -45.21 1.16
CA GLN A 294 19.45 -46.02 2.15
C GLN A 294 18.55 -47.10 2.78
N LEU A 295 17.29 -46.76 3.07
CA LEU A 295 16.34 -47.72 3.65
C LEU A 295 16.04 -48.85 2.66
N ASP A 296 15.84 -48.52 1.38
CA ASP A 296 15.63 -49.51 0.32
C ASP A 296 16.84 -50.42 0.12
N ASP A 297 18.06 -49.87 0.19
CA ASP A 297 19.28 -50.67 0.15
C ASP A 297 19.41 -51.65 1.32
N LEU A 298 19.04 -51.25 2.54
CA LEU A 298 19.02 -52.17 3.69
C LEU A 298 17.96 -53.26 3.53
N VAL A 299 16.78 -52.93 3.01
CA VAL A 299 15.73 -53.92 2.73
C VAL A 299 16.22 -54.93 1.68
N ARG A 300 16.87 -54.45 0.62
CA ARG A 300 17.50 -55.29 -0.42
C ARG A 300 18.56 -56.22 0.19
N GLU A 301 19.51 -55.71 0.96
CA GLU A 301 20.57 -56.52 1.60
C GLU A 301 20.00 -57.58 2.56
N ALA A 302 18.94 -57.26 3.29
CA ALA A 302 18.33 -58.19 4.24
C ALA A 302 17.44 -59.26 3.60
N SER A 303 17.07 -59.07 2.33
CA SER A 303 16.22 -59.99 1.57
C SER A 303 16.96 -61.17 0.91
N GLU A 304 18.28 -61.32 1.10
CA GLU A 304 19.10 -62.35 0.41
C GLU A 304 18.93 -62.33 -1.13
N TYR A 305 18.74 -61.14 -1.73
CA TYR A 305 18.42 -60.91 -3.15
C TYR A 305 16.98 -61.32 -3.59
N GLU A 306 16.03 -61.54 -2.67
CA GLU A 306 14.59 -61.68 -3.01
C GLU A 306 13.90 -60.34 -3.35
N PHE A 307 14.49 -59.21 -2.95
CA PHE A 307 14.05 -57.84 -3.28
C PHE A 307 15.16 -57.16 -4.09
N GLY A 308 15.10 -57.22 -5.42
CA GLY A 308 16.15 -56.76 -6.35
C GLY A 308 15.99 -55.32 -6.82
N GLU A 309 16.80 -54.90 -7.80
CA GLU A 309 16.65 -53.59 -8.46
C GLU A 309 15.25 -53.42 -9.08
N PHE A 310 14.72 -54.49 -9.67
CA PHE A 310 13.37 -54.52 -10.22
C PHE A 310 12.30 -54.17 -9.17
N GLU A 311 12.28 -54.81 -8.00
CA GLU A 311 11.28 -54.51 -6.96
C GLU A 311 11.47 -53.12 -6.34
N ARG A 312 12.72 -52.64 -6.21
CA ARG A 312 13.05 -51.29 -5.74
C ARG A 312 12.44 -50.24 -6.68
N ASP A 313 12.68 -50.38 -7.97
CA ASP A 313 12.22 -49.43 -8.99
C ASP A 313 10.68 -49.52 -9.14
N VAL A 314 10.10 -50.73 -8.98
CA VAL A 314 8.64 -50.96 -8.93
C VAL A 314 7.97 -50.30 -7.71
N THR A 315 8.61 -50.29 -6.54
CA THR A 315 8.04 -49.65 -5.35
C THR A 315 8.08 -48.13 -5.39
N ARG A 316 8.92 -47.55 -6.25
CA ARG A 316 9.08 -46.10 -6.43
C ARG A 316 8.27 -45.56 -7.61
N GLY A 317 8.02 -46.41 -8.61
CA GLY A 317 7.26 -46.08 -9.79
C GLY A 317 5.76 -45.97 -9.52
N GLU A 318 5.11 -44.99 -10.16
CA GLU A 318 3.67 -45.01 -10.32
C GLU A 318 3.25 -46.19 -11.21
N PRO A 319 1.97 -46.61 -11.22
CA PRO A 319 1.48 -47.71 -12.07
C PRO A 319 1.80 -47.64 -13.58
N GLY A 320 2.33 -46.51 -14.07
CA GLY A 320 2.80 -46.30 -15.44
C GLY A 320 4.33 -46.26 -15.64
N ASP A 321 5.14 -46.35 -14.58
CA ASP A 321 6.59 -45.99 -14.60
C ASP A 321 7.54 -47.21 -14.71
N ILE A 322 7.05 -48.41 -15.03
CA ILE A 322 7.86 -49.64 -14.98
C ILE A 322 7.79 -50.41 -16.30
N VAL A 323 8.57 -49.99 -17.29
CA VAL A 323 8.98 -50.85 -18.41
C VAL A 323 10.38 -50.42 -18.91
N ASP A 324 11.46 -50.99 -18.35
CA ASP A 324 12.84 -50.84 -18.86
C ASP A 324 13.28 -52.12 -19.61
N GLU A 325 14.18 -51.97 -20.59
CA GLU A 325 14.38 -52.83 -21.78
C GLU A 325 15.05 -54.20 -21.56
N ASP A 326 15.51 -54.55 -20.35
CA ASP A 326 16.36 -55.75 -20.15
C ASP A 326 15.63 -57.05 -19.72
N PHE A 327 14.30 -57.05 -19.54
CA PHE A 327 13.55 -58.27 -19.17
C PHE A 327 12.19 -58.37 -19.84
N GLY A 328 12.17 -58.82 -21.10
CA GLY A 328 10.93 -59.14 -21.81
C GLY A 328 10.35 -60.49 -21.36
N GLU A 329 9.24 -60.46 -20.61
CA GLU A 329 8.07 -61.36 -20.72
C GLU A 329 6.81 -60.66 -20.16
N GLU A 330 5.76 -60.56 -20.97
CA GLU A 330 4.35 -60.33 -20.61
C GLU A 330 3.96 -59.05 -19.80
N GLY A 331 3.81 -57.93 -20.51
CA GLY A 331 2.88 -56.81 -20.28
C GLY A 331 1.68 -56.99 -19.33
N ARG A 332 1.94 -56.66 -18.09
CA ARG A 332 0.98 -56.87 -17.03
C ARG A 332 -0.17 -55.87 -17.15
N SER A 333 -1.42 -56.32 -17.01
CA SER A 333 -2.59 -55.41 -16.98
C SER A 333 -2.39 -54.33 -15.90
N VAL A 334 -2.91 -53.12 -16.08
CA VAL A 334 -2.84 -52.06 -15.03
C VAL A 334 -3.35 -52.56 -13.66
N LEU A 335 -4.30 -53.51 -13.63
CA LEU A 335 -4.75 -54.17 -12.40
C LEU A 335 -3.72 -55.17 -11.82
N LEU A 336 -2.96 -55.84 -12.67
CA LEU A 336 -1.88 -56.75 -12.31
C LEU A 336 -0.61 -55.97 -11.92
N THR A 337 -0.27 -54.88 -12.62
CA THR A 337 0.80 -53.93 -12.28
C THR A 337 0.48 -53.18 -10.99
N ALA A 338 -0.71 -52.62 -10.82
CA ALA A 338 -1.14 -52.09 -9.52
C ALA A 338 -1.20 -53.19 -8.44
N GLY A 339 -1.56 -54.42 -8.82
CA GLY A 339 -1.47 -55.60 -7.97
C GLY A 339 -0.04 -55.96 -7.57
N LEU A 340 0.94 -55.72 -8.44
CA LEU A 340 2.36 -55.96 -8.24
C LEU A 340 3.07 -54.84 -7.52
N ILE A 341 2.70 -53.58 -7.74
CA ILE A 341 3.11 -52.45 -6.91
C ILE A 341 2.56 -52.67 -5.50
N ARG A 342 1.29 -53.06 -5.35
CA ARG A 342 0.74 -53.44 -4.05
C ARG A 342 1.42 -54.67 -3.46
N LYS A 343 1.78 -55.67 -4.27
CA LYS A 343 2.49 -56.87 -3.81
C LYS A 343 3.92 -56.52 -3.42
N ALA A 344 4.63 -55.71 -4.20
CA ALA A 344 6.00 -55.24 -3.99
C ALA A 344 6.05 -54.30 -2.79
N ALA A 345 5.09 -53.39 -2.62
CA ALA A 345 4.92 -52.57 -1.42
C ALA A 345 4.64 -53.43 -0.20
N ARG A 346 3.75 -54.44 -0.28
CA ARG A 346 3.52 -55.40 0.81
C ARG A 346 4.74 -56.29 1.08
N GLN A 347 5.49 -56.66 0.05
CA GLN A 347 6.72 -57.46 0.16
C GLN A 347 7.81 -56.61 0.81
N ARG A 348 8.04 -55.39 0.33
CA ARG A 348 8.91 -54.38 0.93
C ARG A 348 8.55 -54.18 2.38
N GLU A 349 7.28 -53.95 2.71
CA GLU A 349 6.82 -53.82 4.09
C GLU A 349 7.07 -55.10 4.88
N ALA A 350 6.78 -56.28 4.34
CA ALA A 350 7.06 -57.55 5.01
C ALA A 350 8.57 -57.78 5.23
N HIS A 351 9.42 -57.38 4.28
CA HIS A 351 10.88 -57.46 4.37
C HIS A 351 11.43 -56.41 5.34
N LEU A 352 10.86 -55.21 5.37
CA LEU A 352 11.15 -54.17 6.35
C LEU A 352 10.80 -54.66 7.76
N GLN A 353 9.62 -55.24 7.97
CA GLN A 353 9.22 -55.84 9.25
C GLN A 353 10.14 -57.02 9.65
N LYS A 354 10.59 -57.83 8.68
CA LYS A 354 11.60 -58.88 8.93
C LYS A 354 12.96 -58.28 9.31
N LEU A 355 13.41 -57.24 8.60
CA LEU A 355 14.65 -56.50 8.86
C LEU A 355 14.62 -55.89 10.27
N LEU A 356 13.54 -55.19 10.64
CA LEU A 356 13.34 -54.61 11.96
C LEU A 356 13.43 -55.67 13.06
N ARG A 357 12.74 -56.82 12.89
CA ARG A 357 12.85 -57.95 13.85
C ARG A 357 14.24 -58.57 13.90
N LYS A 358 14.96 -58.60 12.78
CA LYS A 358 16.34 -59.15 12.68
C LYS A 358 17.33 -58.22 13.38
N GLN A 359 17.22 -56.92 13.14
CA GLN A 359 18.03 -55.89 13.79
C GLN A 359 17.76 -55.83 15.30
N GLU A 360 16.49 -55.88 15.73
CA GLU A 360 16.11 -55.93 17.14
C GLU A 360 16.76 -57.12 17.87
N ARG A 361 16.81 -58.31 17.24
CA ARG A 361 17.48 -59.50 17.80
C ARG A 361 19.00 -59.37 17.88
N LYS A 362 19.60 -58.56 17.00
CA LYS A 362 21.05 -58.32 16.95
C LYS A 362 21.49 -57.08 17.74
N GLY A 363 20.55 -56.28 18.24
CA GLY A 363 20.83 -54.99 18.87
C GLY A 363 21.24 -53.89 17.88
N GLU A 364 20.91 -54.04 16.61
CA GLU A 364 21.11 -53.02 15.56
C GLU A 364 19.87 -52.11 15.48
N THR A 365 20.03 -50.82 15.13
CA THR A 365 18.92 -49.85 15.06
C THR A 365 18.79 -49.14 13.71
N GLN A 366 19.68 -49.39 12.77
CA GLN A 366 19.85 -48.58 11.56
C GLN A 366 18.55 -48.38 10.75
N ALA A 367 17.74 -49.42 10.51
CA ALA A 367 16.49 -49.27 9.76
C ALA A 367 15.41 -48.52 10.56
N LYS A 368 15.40 -48.71 11.89
CA LYS A 368 14.50 -47.98 12.78
C LYS A 368 14.88 -46.49 12.84
N ASP A 369 16.18 -46.20 12.86
CA ASP A 369 16.70 -44.82 12.88
C ASP A 369 16.36 -44.09 11.57
N LEU A 370 16.47 -44.75 10.40
CA LEU A 370 16.07 -44.19 9.11
C LEU A 370 14.55 -43.94 9.01
N ILE A 371 13.70 -44.81 9.56
CA ILE A 371 12.24 -44.58 9.61
C ILE A 371 11.91 -43.38 10.50
N GLN A 372 12.55 -43.29 11.67
CA GLN A 372 12.36 -42.16 12.57
C GLN A 372 12.86 -40.85 11.96
N ALA A 373 13.97 -40.89 11.22
CA ALA A 373 14.48 -39.75 10.46
C ALA A 373 13.50 -39.34 9.36
N GLU A 374 12.91 -40.30 8.62
CA GLU A 374 11.89 -40.00 7.60
C GLU A 374 10.66 -39.32 8.21
N GLU A 375 10.15 -39.83 9.34
CA GLU A 375 9.01 -39.23 10.05
C GLU A 375 9.32 -37.79 10.50
N GLN A 376 10.54 -37.54 11.00
CA GLN A 376 11.00 -36.21 11.39
C GLN A 376 11.13 -35.26 10.20
N LEU A 377 11.73 -35.72 9.09
CA LEU A 377 11.91 -34.92 7.89
C LEU A 377 10.57 -34.60 7.22
N LEU A 378 9.62 -35.53 7.20
CA LEU A 378 8.26 -35.28 6.69
C LEU A 378 7.51 -34.26 7.56
N ALA A 379 7.65 -34.35 8.89
CA ALA A 379 7.08 -33.35 9.80
C ALA A 379 7.72 -31.96 9.63
N GLU A 380 9.04 -31.91 9.46
CA GLU A 380 9.79 -30.67 9.18
C GLU A 380 9.34 -30.05 7.86
N ARG A 381 9.29 -30.84 6.79
CA ARG A 381 8.78 -30.41 5.48
C ARG A 381 7.37 -29.86 5.56
N HIS A 382 6.47 -30.54 6.27
CA HIS A 382 5.10 -30.05 6.46
C HIS A 382 5.08 -28.68 7.15
N ALA A 383 5.85 -28.50 8.22
CA ALA A 383 5.97 -27.22 8.91
C ALA A 383 6.56 -26.12 8.01
N LEU A 384 7.55 -26.45 7.18
CA LEU A 384 8.12 -25.52 6.21
C LEU A 384 7.11 -25.12 5.13
N ARG A 385 6.29 -26.04 4.64
CA ARG A 385 5.18 -25.74 3.71
C ARG A 385 4.16 -24.79 4.33
N GLU A 386 3.80 -24.98 5.60
CA GLU A 386 2.91 -24.06 6.33
C GLU A 386 3.53 -22.66 6.47
N GLN A 387 4.83 -22.57 6.76
CA GLN A 387 5.53 -21.27 6.82
C GLN A 387 5.58 -20.58 5.45
N ILE A 388 5.85 -21.33 4.38
CA ILE A 388 5.83 -20.80 3.00
C ILE A 388 4.41 -20.35 2.62
N ALA A 389 3.38 -21.10 3.05
CA ALA A 389 1.99 -20.72 2.88
C ALA A 389 1.63 -19.44 3.63
N ALA A 390 2.13 -19.23 4.85
CA ALA A 390 1.91 -17.98 5.59
C ALA A 390 2.53 -16.76 4.88
N GLY A 391 3.65 -16.95 4.16
CA GLY A 391 4.30 -15.89 3.40
C GLY A 391 4.87 -14.77 4.27
N VAL A 392 5.08 -13.59 3.66
CA VAL A 392 5.48 -12.39 4.39
C VAL A 392 4.21 -11.66 4.85
N PRO A 393 4.00 -11.47 6.17
CA PRO A 393 2.83 -10.76 6.67
C PRO A 393 2.85 -9.30 6.24
N LEU A 394 1.67 -8.68 6.18
CA LEU A 394 1.57 -7.23 6.07
C LEU A 394 2.03 -6.60 7.38
N VAL A 395 3.17 -5.92 7.34
CA VAL A 395 3.63 -5.06 8.44
C VAL A 395 3.16 -3.64 8.11
N PRO A 396 2.33 -3.00 8.97
CA PRO A 396 1.88 -1.64 8.71
C PRO A 396 3.04 -0.65 8.86
N PRO A 397 3.17 0.37 8.00
CA PRO A 397 4.13 1.45 8.18
C PRO A 397 3.99 2.14 9.54
N PRO A 398 5.06 2.82 10.01
CA PRO A 398 5.03 3.63 11.21
C PRO A 398 3.89 4.66 11.24
N THR A 399 3.39 4.92 12.44
CA THR A 399 2.27 5.83 12.65
C THR A 399 2.74 7.28 12.75
N SER A 400 2.14 8.15 11.94
CA SER A 400 2.32 9.60 11.99
C SER A 400 1.68 10.20 13.25
N VAL A 401 2.25 11.30 13.76
CA VAL A 401 1.62 12.07 14.84
C VAL A 401 0.25 12.64 14.46
N PHE A 402 -0.05 12.73 13.15
CA PHE A 402 -1.32 13.22 12.64
C PHE A 402 -2.37 12.12 12.39
N ASP A 403 -2.06 10.85 12.64
CA ASP A 403 -2.93 9.71 12.27
C ASP A 403 -4.37 9.85 12.79
N ALA A 404 -4.54 10.07 14.09
CA ALA A 404 -5.85 10.24 14.71
C ALA A 404 -6.60 11.47 14.16
N TYR A 405 -5.87 12.56 13.92
CA TYR A 405 -6.42 13.79 13.36
C TYR A 405 -6.90 13.60 11.90
N LEU A 406 -6.12 12.90 11.07
CA LEU A 406 -6.50 12.57 9.70
C LEU A 406 -7.76 11.72 9.65
N GLN A 407 -7.88 10.72 10.52
CA GLN A 407 -9.08 9.89 10.63
C GLN A 407 -10.33 10.71 10.99
N GLU A 408 -10.21 11.63 11.96
CA GLU A 408 -11.31 12.50 12.37
C GLU A 408 -11.76 13.42 11.22
N LEU A 409 -10.82 14.10 10.56
CA LEU A 409 -11.15 14.98 9.44
C LEU A 409 -11.70 14.20 8.24
N LYS A 410 -11.15 13.02 7.95
CA LYS A 410 -11.66 12.13 6.88
C LYS A 410 -13.10 11.72 7.15
N ALA A 411 -13.41 11.29 8.37
CA ALA A 411 -14.77 10.92 8.75
C ALA A 411 -15.75 12.10 8.59
N LEU A 412 -15.33 13.31 8.98
CA LEU A 412 -16.11 14.53 8.81
C LEU A 412 -16.37 14.86 7.32
N CYS A 413 -15.35 14.73 6.47
CA CYS A 413 -15.50 14.92 5.03
C CYS A 413 -16.42 13.87 4.39
N ASP A 414 -16.28 12.60 4.77
CA ASP A 414 -17.11 11.49 4.29
C ASP A 414 -18.59 11.67 4.66
N GLU A 415 -18.89 12.12 5.88
CA GLU A 415 -20.25 12.44 6.34
C GLU A 415 -20.93 13.48 5.42
N HIS A 416 -20.14 14.41 4.88
CA HIS A 416 -20.61 15.49 4.01
C HIS A 416 -20.48 15.17 2.51
N GLY A 417 -19.97 13.98 2.15
CA GLY A 417 -19.74 13.58 0.76
C GLY A 417 -18.65 14.37 0.05
N ALA A 418 -17.68 14.91 0.80
CA ALA A 418 -16.53 15.62 0.26
C ALA A 418 -15.29 14.71 0.27
N GLU A 419 -14.49 14.75 -0.79
CA GLU A 419 -13.19 14.07 -0.83
C GLU A 419 -12.16 14.86 -0.02
N LEU A 420 -11.46 14.20 0.91
CA LEU A 420 -10.29 14.78 1.58
C LEU A 420 -9.02 14.51 0.77
N VAL A 421 -8.21 15.55 0.58
CA VAL A 421 -6.90 15.50 -0.09
C VAL A 421 -5.87 16.13 0.82
N LEU A 422 -4.73 15.48 1.02
CA LEU A 422 -3.63 15.96 1.85
C LEU A 422 -2.52 16.60 0.99
N VAL A 423 -1.97 17.71 1.46
CA VAL A 423 -0.69 18.28 1.00
C VAL A 423 0.27 18.32 2.20
N ALA A 424 1.33 17.52 2.14
CA ALA A 424 2.46 17.59 3.08
C ALA A 424 3.45 18.64 2.57
N LEU A 425 3.60 19.74 3.31
CA LEU A 425 4.46 20.84 2.94
C LEU A 425 5.76 20.81 3.77
N PRO A 426 6.94 20.68 3.13
CA PRO A 426 8.22 20.70 3.81
C PRO A 426 8.64 22.12 4.21
N VAL A 427 9.58 22.18 5.15
CA VAL A 427 10.37 23.39 5.46
C VAL A 427 11.40 23.61 4.35
N ASP A 428 11.71 24.87 4.04
CA ASP A 428 12.63 25.26 2.97
C ASP A 428 13.99 24.54 3.00
N VAL A 429 14.61 24.43 4.17
CA VAL A 429 15.89 23.73 4.35
C VAL A 429 15.81 22.21 4.19
N GLN A 430 14.60 21.61 4.24
CA GLN A 430 14.37 20.20 3.86
C GLN A 430 14.29 20.04 2.33
N VAL A 431 13.90 21.10 1.61
CA VAL A 431 13.82 21.12 0.15
C VAL A 431 15.22 21.22 -0.44
N ASP A 432 16.00 22.23 -0.01
CA ASP A 432 17.37 22.45 -0.47
C ASP A 432 18.25 23.01 0.67
N ALA A 433 19.37 22.35 0.95
CA ALA A 433 20.26 22.77 2.04
C ALA A 433 20.92 24.15 1.80
N SER A 434 20.94 24.67 0.57
CA SER A 434 21.43 26.02 0.29
C SER A 434 20.51 27.12 0.84
N GLU A 435 19.25 26.81 1.18
CA GLU A 435 18.35 27.76 1.83
C GLU A 435 18.86 28.23 3.20
N TRP A 436 19.74 27.46 3.86
CA TRP A 436 20.46 27.89 5.07
C TRP A 436 21.28 29.18 4.88
N ASP A 437 21.75 29.46 3.66
CA ASP A 437 22.53 30.67 3.35
C ASP A 437 21.75 31.95 3.64
N LYS A 438 20.44 31.94 3.37
CA LYS A 438 19.58 33.12 3.60
C LYS A 438 19.34 33.39 5.09
N TYR A 439 19.68 32.44 5.96
CA TYR A 439 19.67 32.61 7.42
C TYR A 439 21.05 32.88 8.01
N GLY A 440 22.11 32.93 7.18
CA GLY A 440 23.49 33.12 7.63
C GLY A 440 24.12 31.87 8.25
N VAL A 441 23.54 30.69 8.04
CA VAL A 441 24.01 29.42 8.59
C VAL A 441 24.99 28.76 7.60
N SER A 442 26.28 28.86 7.87
CA SER A 442 27.33 28.49 6.91
C SER A 442 27.64 26.99 6.81
N ASP A 443 27.32 26.22 7.85
CA ASP A 443 27.56 24.78 7.92
C ASP A 443 26.45 23.95 7.27
N ARG A 444 25.31 24.58 6.94
CA ARG A 444 24.16 24.01 6.22
C ARG A 444 23.77 22.61 6.73
N PRO A 445 23.23 22.50 7.97
CA PRO A 445 22.82 21.22 8.54
C PRO A 445 21.97 20.39 7.58
N ASP A 446 22.28 19.09 7.47
CA ASP A 446 21.51 18.17 6.64
C ASP A 446 20.18 17.83 7.31
N MET A 447 19.09 18.16 6.63
CA MET A 447 17.73 17.94 7.11
C MET A 447 17.06 16.73 6.41
N SER A 448 17.79 15.99 5.57
CA SER A 448 17.21 14.91 4.74
C SER A 448 16.52 13.83 5.57
N GLU A 449 17.08 13.46 6.73
CA GLU A 449 16.48 12.47 7.63
C GLU A 449 15.10 12.88 8.15
N SER A 450 14.85 14.19 8.27
CA SER A 450 13.57 14.69 8.77
C SER A 450 12.40 14.58 7.79
N LEU A 451 12.69 14.31 6.50
CA LEU A 451 11.66 14.01 5.50
C LEU A 451 10.88 12.73 5.83
N VAL A 452 11.40 11.89 6.72
CA VAL A 452 10.67 10.72 7.24
C VAL A 452 9.33 11.11 7.84
N LEU A 453 9.21 12.30 8.45
CA LEU A 453 7.95 12.76 9.04
C LEU A 453 6.89 13.08 7.97
N LEU A 454 7.30 13.62 6.83
CA LEU A 454 6.42 13.84 5.68
C LEU A 454 5.99 12.50 5.09
N ARG A 455 6.92 11.55 4.98
CA ARG A 455 6.63 10.19 4.53
C ARG A 455 5.60 9.51 5.43
N ASP A 456 5.77 9.54 6.76
CA ASP A 456 4.81 8.97 7.71
C ASP A 456 3.41 9.55 7.52
N LEU A 457 3.34 10.87 7.35
CA LEU A 457 2.08 11.57 7.14
C LEU A 457 1.39 11.13 5.84
N VAL A 458 2.14 11.03 4.74
CA VAL A 458 1.62 10.60 3.43
C VAL A 458 1.21 9.14 3.47
N ASP A 459 2.05 8.25 4.00
CA ASP A 459 1.80 6.81 4.06
C ASP A 459 0.55 6.51 4.91
N ASN A 460 0.39 7.11 6.11
CA ASN A 460 -0.83 6.95 6.90
C ASN A 460 -2.06 7.56 6.22
N ALA A 461 -1.93 8.74 5.59
CA ALA A 461 -3.06 9.33 4.89
C ALA A 461 -3.57 8.39 3.77
N GLU A 462 -2.67 7.82 2.97
CA GLU A 462 -3.05 6.89 1.90
C GLU A 462 -3.66 5.58 2.45
N GLN A 463 -3.22 5.09 3.63
CA GLN A 463 -3.87 3.97 4.31
C GLN A 463 -5.33 4.25 4.69
N HIS A 464 -5.67 5.50 5.02
CA HIS A 464 -7.04 5.93 5.29
C HIS A 464 -7.83 6.29 4.03
N GLY A 465 -7.28 5.99 2.84
CA GLY A 465 -7.90 6.32 1.56
C GLY A 465 -7.93 7.84 1.30
N ILE A 466 -6.97 8.60 1.84
CA ILE A 466 -6.82 10.04 1.60
C ILE A 466 -5.79 10.22 0.49
N ARG A 467 -6.18 10.94 -0.58
CA ARG A 467 -5.27 11.26 -1.68
C ARG A 467 -4.20 12.26 -1.20
N SER A 468 -2.92 11.93 -1.33
CA SER A 468 -1.85 12.72 -0.71
C SER A 468 -0.81 13.25 -1.71
N LEU A 469 -0.28 14.46 -1.46
CA LEU A 469 0.85 15.06 -2.18
C LEU A 469 1.96 15.43 -1.20
N ASP A 470 3.14 14.84 -1.39
CA ASP A 470 4.39 15.40 -0.85
C ASP A 470 4.89 16.51 -1.81
N ALA A 471 4.92 17.75 -1.32
CA ALA A 471 5.31 18.91 -2.12
C ALA A 471 6.83 19.05 -2.33
N THR A 472 7.65 18.19 -1.72
CA THR A 472 9.12 18.31 -1.71
C THR A 472 9.72 18.34 -3.11
N GLU A 473 9.38 17.39 -3.98
CA GLU A 473 9.92 17.34 -5.34
C GLU A 473 9.47 18.51 -6.21
N ALA A 474 8.22 18.98 -6.02
CA ALA A 474 7.71 20.14 -6.73
C ALA A 474 8.49 21.40 -6.36
N LEU A 475 8.78 21.57 -5.07
CA LEU A 475 9.54 22.71 -4.55
C LEU A 475 11.04 22.62 -4.93
N ARG A 476 11.64 21.42 -4.92
CA ARG A 476 13.01 21.20 -5.43
C ARG A 476 13.13 21.62 -6.89
N GLY A 477 12.15 21.25 -7.71
CA GLY A 477 12.09 21.69 -9.11
C GLY A 477 11.91 23.21 -9.28
N ALA A 478 11.43 23.90 -8.23
CA ALA A 478 11.29 25.34 -8.18
C ALA A 478 12.54 26.05 -7.62
N GLU A 479 13.59 25.36 -7.18
CA GLU A 479 14.83 26.00 -6.75
C GLU A 479 15.76 26.38 -7.91
N PRO A 480 16.61 27.43 -7.77
CA PRO A 480 16.61 28.40 -6.67
C PRO A 480 15.40 29.37 -6.74
N GLY A 481 14.98 29.88 -5.59
CA GLY A 481 13.95 30.89 -5.43
C GLY A 481 12.54 30.34 -5.23
N ALA A 482 12.39 29.12 -4.69
CA ALA A 482 11.07 28.63 -4.30
C ALA A 482 10.55 29.34 -3.05
N PHE A 483 11.43 29.86 -2.19
CA PHE A 483 11.11 30.56 -0.94
C PHE A 483 11.61 32.01 -0.89
N LEU A 484 10.99 32.81 0.00
CA LEU A 484 11.35 34.20 0.23
C LEU A 484 12.74 34.33 0.89
N ASP A 485 13.37 35.48 0.71
CA ASP A 485 14.66 35.79 1.32
C ASP A 485 14.50 36.01 2.83
N HIS A 486 15.35 35.37 3.64
CA HIS A 486 15.31 35.36 5.11
C HIS A 486 13.94 34.93 5.69
N ASP A 487 13.19 34.10 4.97
CA ASP A 487 11.87 33.65 5.38
C ASP A 487 11.46 32.33 4.71
N ILE A 488 10.68 31.53 5.43
CA ILE A 488 10.25 30.18 5.04
C ILE A 488 9.05 30.15 4.08
N HIS A 489 8.39 31.27 3.83
CA HIS A 489 7.19 31.29 2.98
C HIS A 489 7.57 31.17 1.51
N MET A 490 6.74 30.47 0.76
CA MET A 490 6.94 30.28 -0.67
C MET A 490 6.88 31.61 -1.43
N THR A 491 7.72 31.75 -2.46
CA THR A 491 7.54 32.78 -3.48
C THR A 491 6.39 32.42 -4.43
N ALA A 492 6.04 33.33 -5.34
CA ALA A 492 5.12 33.03 -6.44
C ALA A 492 5.56 31.79 -7.26
N LYS A 493 6.88 31.55 -7.37
CA LYS A 493 7.45 30.38 -8.04
C LYS A 493 7.16 29.09 -7.26
N GLY A 494 7.37 29.09 -5.95
CA GLY A 494 7.04 27.95 -5.07
C GLY A 494 5.55 27.64 -5.07
N HIS A 495 4.71 28.67 -4.94
CA HIS A 495 3.26 28.53 -5.03
C HIS A 495 2.77 27.96 -6.38
N ALA A 496 3.35 28.39 -7.50
CA ALA A 496 3.02 27.84 -8.82
C ALA A 496 3.42 26.36 -8.94
N ALA A 497 4.56 25.97 -8.37
CA ALA A 497 5.00 24.58 -8.38
C ALA A 497 4.07 23.67 -7.57
N VAL A 498 3.70 24.07 -6.34
CA VAL A 498 2.74 23.33 -5.50
C VAL A 498 1.37 23.27 -6.16
N GLY A 499 0.86 24.38 -6.71
CA GLY A 499 -0.42 24.42 -7.40
C GLY A 499 -0.46 23.50 -8.63
N GLY A 500 0.63 23.43 -9.39
CA GLY A 500 0.79 22.52 -10.53
C GLY A 500 0.84 21.05 -10.11
N ALA A 501 1.64 20.72 -9.10
CA ALA A 501 1.75 19.35 -8.59
C ALA A 501 0.43 18.86 -7.99
N LEU A 502 -0.28 19.72 -7.26
CA LEU A 502 -1.61 19.41 -6.72
C LEU A 502 -2.65 19.21 -7.82
N ALA A 503 -2.61 20.00 -8.90
CA ALA A 503 -3.48 19.78 -10.05
C ALA A 503 -3.26 18.40 -10.70
N VAL A 504 -2.00 17.99 -10.86
CA VAL A 504 -1.66 16.65 -11.37
C VAL A 504 -2.15 15.57 -10.42
N ARG A 505 -1.95 15.74 -9.11
CA ARG A 505 -2.39 14.77 -8.10
C ARG A 505 -3.91 14.64 -8.05
N LEU A 506 -4.66 15.73 -8.12
CA LEU A 506 -6.12 15.71 -8.18
C LEU A 506 -6.67 15.04 -9.45
N ALA A 507 -5.86 14.95 -10.52
CA ALA A 507 -6.20 14.21 -11.72
C ALA A 507 -5.86 12.71 -11.64
N SER A 508 -5.14 12.26 -10.61
CA SER A 508 -4.78 10.85 -10.40
C SER A 508 -5.57 10.19 -9.28
N GLY A 509 -5.83 8.88 -9.41
CA GLY A 509 -6.42 8.06 -8.34
C GLY A 509 -5.44 7.80 -7.19
N LEU A 510 -5.91 7.20 -6.10
CA LEU A 510 -5.02 6.60 -5.10
C LEU A 510 -4.18 5.48 -5.76
N PRO A 511 -2.95 5.20 -5.33
CA PRO A 511 -2.32 3.94 -5.71
C PRO A 511 -3.18 2.76 -5.19
N VAL A 512 -3.29 1.69 -5.99
CA VAL A 512 -3.99 0.49 -5.55
C VAL A 512 -3.19 -0.20 -4.44
N ALA A 513 -3.83 -0.47 -3.30
CA ALA A 513 -3.19 -1.19 -2.21
C ALA A 513 -2.88 -2.63 -2.65
N LEU A 514 -1.59 -3.01 -2.56
CA LEU A 514 -1.20 -4.39 -2.82
C LEU A 514 -1.64 -5.27 -1.65
N PRO A 515 -2.22 -6.45 -1.94
CA PRO A 515 -2.53 -7.41 -0.89
C PRO A 515 -1.23 -7.98 -0.28
N GLY A 516 -1.35 -8.50 0.94
CA GLY A 516 -0.29 -9.22 1.62
C GLY A 516 0.17 -10.50 0.91
N GLY A 517 1.34 -10.99 1.29
CA GLY A 517 1.85 -12.28 0.81
C GLY A 517 1.11 -13.47 1.42
N GLY A 518 1.35 -14.65 0.85
CA GLY A 518 0.86 -15.92 1.40
C GLY A 518 -0.60 -16.26 1.11
N LEU A 519 -1.04 -17.39 1.64
CA LEU A 519 -2.39 -17.93 1.55
C LEU A 519 -3.20 -17.62 2.81
N PRO A 520 -4.51 -17.35 2.67
CA PRO A 520 -5.41 -17.23 3.81
C PRO A 520 -5.35 -18.47 4.72
N GLU A 521 -5.63 -18.27 6.02
CA GLU A 521 -5.66 -19.35 6.99
C GLU A 521 -6.58 -20.49 6.54
N GLY A 522 -6.07 -21.72 6.57
CA GLY A 522 -6.80 -22.93 6.17
C GLY A 522 -6.73 -23.30 4.69
N LEU A 523 -6.02 -22.53 3.85
CA LEU A 523 -5.68 -22.93 2.47
C LEU A 523 -4.24 -23.44 2.38
N SER A 524 -4.02 -24.42 1.52
CA SER A 524 -2.68 -24.96 1.26
C SER A 524 -2.27 -24.84 -0.22
N PHE A 525 -0.96 -24.82 -0.47
CA PHE A 525 -0.45 -25.02 -1.83
C PHE A 525 -0.63 -26.46 -2.27
N VAL A 526 -0.79 -26.65 -3.58
CA VAL A 526 -0.91 -27.96 -4.21
C VAL A 526 0.19 -28.91 -3.75
N PRO A 527 -0.15 -30.17 -3.42
CA PRO A 527 0.84 -31.17 -3.08
C PRO A 527 1.83 -31.39 -4.23
N ALA A 528 3.11 -31.54 -3.88
CA ALA A 528 4.17 -31.88 -4.82
C ALA A 528 3.99 -33.31 -5.37
N ARG A 529 4.69 -33.64 -6.45
CA ARG A 529 4.57 -34.94 -7.14
C ARG A 529 4.73 -36.13 -6.19
N ASP A 530 5.69 -36.08 -5.28
CA ASP A 530 6.01 -37.15 -4.36
C ASP A 530 5.03 -37.26 -3.17
N GLU A 531 4.26 -36.21 -2.88
CA GLU A 531 3.16 -36.23 -1.88
C GLU A 531 1.96 -36.98 -2.42
N TRP A 532 1.70 -36.85 -3.72
CA TRP A 532 0.60 -37.57 -4.37
C TRP A 532 0.86 -39.07 -4.57
N SER A 533 2.13 -39.47 -4.64
CA SER A 533 2.52 -40.86 -4.93
C SER A 533 2.03 -41.87 -3.86
N PRO A 534 2.25 -41.63 -2.55
CA PRO A 534 1.76 -42.54 -1.51
C PRO A 534 0.25 -42.46 -1.24
N THR A 535 -0.45 -41.42 -1.73
CA THR A 535 -1.87 -41.21 -1.46
C THR A 535 -2.74 -42.31 -2.09
N GLU A 536 -3.48 -43.05 -1.25
CA GLU A 536 -4.39 -44.09 -1.73
C GLU A 536 -5.54 -43.51 -2.57
N GLU A 537 -5.99 -44.28 -3.58
CA GLU A 537 -7.16 -43.92 -4.37
C GLU A 537 -8.43 -43.90 -3.49
N VAL A 538 -9.13 -42.78 -3.49
CA VAL A 538 -10.43 -42.68 -2.81
C VAL A 538 -11.51 -43.35 -3.65
N ASN A 539 -12.43 -44.05 -2.99
CA ASN A 539 -13.49 -44.77 -3.69
C ASN A 539 -14.52 -43.80 -4.30
N VAL A 540 -14.43 -43.61 -5.61
CA VAL A 540 -15.43 -42.90 -6.42
C VAL A 540 -16.18 -43.90 -7.28
N ALA A 541 -17.47 -44.05 -7.02
CA ALA A 541 -18.31 -45.00 -7.76
C ALA A 541 -18.28 -44.68 -9.26
N GLY A 542 -17.75 -45.62 -10.06
CA GLY A 542 -17.62 -45.49 -11.51
C GLY A 542 -16.26 -45.00 -12.02
N SER A 543 -15.36 -44.52 -11.14
CA SER A 543 -14.03 -43.99 -11.54
C SER A 543 -13.09 -45.05 -12.08
N THR A 544 -12.86 -46.13 -11.32
CA THR A 544 -11.97 -47.21 -11.76
C THR A 544 -12.48 -47.88 -13.05
N LYS A 545 -13.81 -47.98 -13.22
CA LYS A 545 -14.45 -48.50 -14.45
C LYS A 545 -14.22 -47.59 -15.66
N ALA A 546 -14.11 -46.28 -15.44
CA ALA A 546 -13.76 -45.31 -16.47
C ALA A 546 -12.25 -45.29 -16.78
N GLY A 547 -11.45 -46.08 -16.06
CA GLY A 547 -10.00 -46.11 -16.21
C GLY A 547 -9.28 -44.96 -15.52
N CYS A 548 -9.94 -44.24 -14.61
CA CYS A 548 -9.40 -43.10 -13.90
C CYS A 548 -9.08 -43.42 -12.44
N ALA A 549 -8.05 -42.76 -11.90
CA ALA A 549 -7.70 -42.75 -10.49
C ALA A 549 -8.09 -41.41 -9.86
N THR A 550 -8.68 -41.44 -8.67
CA THR A 550 -9.03 -40.25 -7.89
C THR A 550 -8.29 -40.25 -6.56
N GLN A 551 -7.59 -39.17 -6.24
CA GLN A 551 -6.81 -39.00 -5.01
C GLN A 551 -7.20 -37.70 -4.31
N ILE A 552 -7.07 -37.71 -2.98
CA ILE A 552 -7.24 -36.52 -2.14
C ILE A 552 -6.05 -36.46 -1.20
N GLU A 553 -5.35 -35.33 -1.23
CA GLU A 553 -4.21 -35.06 -0.36
C GLU A 553 -4.41 -33.67 0.25
N GLY A 554 -4.49 -33.59 1.58
CA GLY A 554 -4.93 -32.39 2.28
C GLY A 554 -6.33 -31.91 1.82
N ASP A 555 -6.39 -30.67 1.35
CA ASP A 555 -7.54 -30.02 0.76
C ASP A 555 -7.55 -30.06 -0.78
N TRP A 556 -6.70 -30.87 -1.42
CA TRP A 556 -6.62 -30.96 -2.88
C TRP A 556 -7.20 -32.25 -3.44
N LEU A 557 -7.89 -32.14 -4.57
CA LEU A 557 -8.37 -33.26 -5.38
C LEU A 557 -7.50 -33.41 -6.63
N ARG A 558 -7.14 -34.65 -6.95
CA ARG A 558 -6.56 -35.02 -8.26
C ARG A 558 -7.30 -36.19 -8.88
N VAL A 559 -7.77 -36.01 -10.12
CA VAL A 559 -8.42 -37.04 -10.93
C VAL A 559 -7.64 -37.20 -12.22
N ARG A 560 -7.08 -38.40 -12.42
CA ARG A 560 -6.23 -38.72 -13.56
C ARG A 560 -6.83 -39.88 -14.37
N CYS A 561 -7.10 -39.66 -15.64
CA CYS A 561 -7.55 -40.68 -16.59
C CYS A 561 -6.47 -40.86 -17.67
N VAL A 562 -5.73 -41.98 -17.63
CA VAL A 562 -4.62 -42.25 -18.57
C VAL A 562 -4.98 -43.31 -19.60
N ARG A 563 -4.33 -43.23 -20.77
CA ARG A 563 -4.44 -44.20 -21.87
C ARG A 563 -3.95 -45.57 -21.40
N LYS A 564 -4.75 -46.61 -21.61
CA LYS A 564 -4.37 -47.99 -21.31
C LYS A 564 -4.12 -48.80 -22.58
N ASP A 565 -4.94 -48.56 -23.60
CA ASP A 565 -4.77 -49.19 -24.90
C ASP A 565 -5.19 -48.29 -26.07
N LYS A 566 -4.96 -48.75 -27.30
CA LYS A 566 -5.24 -48.00 -28.53
C LYS A 566 -6.71 -47.61 -28.75
N ARG A 567 -7.65 -48.20 -28.00
CA ARG A 567 -9.09 -47.92 -28.09
C ARG A 567 -9.51 -46.76 -27.20
N ASP A 568 -8.66 -46.39 -26.24
CA ASP A 568 -8.89 -45.22 -25.40
C ASP A 568 -8.65 -43.94 -26.21
N GLY A 569 -9.50 -42.96 -25.96
CA GLY A 569 -9.38 -41.65 -26.59
C GLY A 569 -9.98 -40.59 -25.70
N PHE A 570 -9.30 -39.45 -25.67
CA PHE A 570 -9.55 -38.34 -24.76
C PHE A 570 -9.90 -37.10 -25.57
N GLY A 571 -11.06 -36.53 -25.27
CA GLY A 571 -11.66 -35.46 -26.05
C GLY A 571 -11.53 -34.09 -25.42
N ALA A 572 -11.91 -33.94 -24.14
CA ALA A 572 -11.84 -32.68 -23.39
C ALA A 572 -12.19 -32.89 -21.90
N ILE A 573 -11.85 -31.91 -21.06
CA ILE A 573 -12.42 -31.75 -19.71
C ILE A 573 -13.16 -30.42 -19.65
N GLU A 574 -14.37 -30.41 -19.10
CA GLU A 574 -15.16 -29.21 -18.89
C GLU A 574 -15.54 -29.11 -17.42
N LEU A 575 -15.06 -28.08 -16.74
CA LEU A 575 -15.44 -27.78 -15.36
C LEU A 575 -16.81 -27.08 -15.36
N ILE A 576 -17.76 -27.64 -14.61
CA ILE A 576 -19.15 -27.17 -14.53
C ILE A 576 -19.36 -26.31 -13.29
N GLU A 577 -18.80 -26.73 -12.15
CA GLU A 577 -18.95 -26.06 -10.86
C GLU A 577 -17.72 -26.33 -9.98
N GLY A 578 -17.42 -25.40 -9.06
CA GLY A 578 -16.36 -25.56 -8.06
C GLY A 578 -14.95 -25.21 -8.55
N GLY A 579 -14.84 -24.46 -9.64
CA GLY A 579 -13.56 -23.97 -10.13
C GLY A 579 -13.02 -22.80 -9.33
N THR A 580 -11.71 -22.84 -9.14
CA THR A 580 -10.91 -21.76 -8.54
C THR A 580 -9.82 -21.33 -9.51
N PRO A 581 -9.18 -20.17 -9.32
CA PRO A 581 -8.04 -19.75 -10.14
C PRO A 581 -6.81 -20.67 -10.09
N ALA A 582 -6.73 -21.61 -9.15
CA ALA A 582 -5.69 -22.64 -9.11
C ALA A 582 -6.16 -24.01 -9.66
N THR A 583 -7.35 -24.07 -10.26
CA THR A 583 -7.84 -25.29 -10.89
C THR A 583 -7.10 -25.57 -12.19
N MET A 584 -6.48 -26.74 -12.25
CA MET A 584 -5.67 -27.21 -13.36
C MET A 584 -6.44 -28.26 -14.16
N LEU A 585 -6.63 -27.99 -15.44
CA LEU A 585 -7.24 -28.91 -16.41
C LEU A 585 -6.22 -29.21 -17.49
N VAL A 586 -5.78 -30.46 -17.57
CA VAL A 586 -4.87 -30.91 -18.62
C VAL A 586 -5.58 -31.91 -19.52
N HIS A 587 -5.55 -31.63 -20.81
CA HIS A 587 -5.92 -32.56 -21.86
C HIS A 587 -4.75 -32.73 -22.82
N ASN A 588 -4.24 -33.95 -22.91
CA ASN A 588 -3.22 -34.32 -23.85
C ASN A 588 -3.66 -35.55 -24.66
N ARG A 589 -2.79 -36.01 -25.57
CA ARG A 589 -3.07 -37.17 -26.43
C ARG A 589 -3.35 -38.46 -25.64
N ASP A 590 -2.80 -38.59 -24.44
CA ASP A 590 -2.76 -39.82 -23.67
C ASP A 590 -3.53 -39.74 -22.34
N GLY A 591 -4.17 -38.62 -22.03
CA GLY A 591 -4.94 -38.52 -20.80
C GLY A 591 -5.69 -37.21 -20.56
N LEU A 592 -6.48 -37.26 -19.49
CA LEU A 592 -7.23 -36.15 -18.92
C LEU A 592 -6.90 -36.06 -17.42
N THR A 593 -6.43 -34.91 -16.96
CA THR A 593 -6.15 -34.65 -15.54
C THR A 593 -6.87 -33.41 -15.05
N LEU A 594 -7.56 -33.54 -13.92
CA LEU A 594 -8.16 -32.45 -13.15
C LEU A 594 -7.47 -32.39 -11.79
N THR A 595 -6.87 -31.25 -11.45
CA THR A 595 -6.34 -30.99 -10.11
C THR A 595 -6.94 -29.69 -9.61
N THR A 596 -7.57 -29.69 -8.43
CA THR A 596 -8.29 -28.52 -7.92
C THR A 596 -8.36 -28.53 -6.39
N PRO A 597 -8.26 -27.37 -5.73
CA PRO A 597 -8.51 -27.29 -4.30
C PRO A 597 -10.00 -27.54 -4.01
N LEU A 598 -10.28 -28.24 -2.92
CA LEU A 598 -11.60 -28.48 -2.40
C LEU A 598 -11.93 -27.43 -1.33
N THR A 599 -13.17 -26.98 -1.29
CA THR A 599 -13.67 -26.11 -0.22
C THR A 599 -14.80 -26.80 0.50
N ILE A 600 -14.77 -26.81 1.84
CA ILE A 600 -15.79 -27.47 2.65
C ILE A 600 -17.17 -26.90 2.32
N GLY A 601 -18.10 -27.79 1.97
CA GLY A 601 -19.47 -27.41 1.60
C GLY A 601 -19.66 -26.97 0.13
N ALA A 602 -18.59 -26.73 -0.63
CA ALA A 602 -18.67 -26.41 -2.05
C ALA A 602 -18.60 -27.71 -2.89
N PRO A 603 -19.51 -27.91 -3.86
CA PRO A 603 -19.42 -29.04 -4.78
C PRO A 603 -18.40 -28.77 -5.89
N VAL A 604 -17.78 -29.83 -6.41
CA VAL A 604 -16.99 -29.80 -7.64
C VAL A 604 -17.65 -30.72 -8.66
N THR A 605 -17.98 -30.18 -9.82
CA THR A 605 -18.60 -30.92 -10.91
C THR A 605 -17.81 -30.72 -12.19
N ALA A 606 -17.38 -31.80 -12.84
CA ALA A 606 -16.61 -31.77 -14.09
C ALA A 606 -17.04 -32.86 -15.07
N ARG A 607 -17.06 -32.54 -16.37
CA ARG A 607 -17.34 -33.50 -17.45
C ARG A 607 -16.06 -33.91 -18.14
N PHE A 608 -15.84 -35.22 -18.19
CA PHE A 608 -14.75 -35.85 -18.92
C PHE A 608 -15.33 -36.41 -20.22
N HIS A 609 -14.87 -35.87 -21.35
CA HIS A 609 -15.25 -36.33 -22.67
C HIS A 609 -14.23 -37.36 -23.16
N PHE A 610 -14.68 -38.62 -23.28
CA PHE A 610 -13.92 -39.69 -23.90
C PHE A 610 -14.40 -39.91 -25.34
N ALA A 611 -13.66 -40.65 -26.16
CA ALA A 611 -13.97 -40.85 -27.58
C ALA A 611 -15.40 -41.34 -27.88
N LYS A 612 -16.04 -42.07 -26.95
CA LYS A 612 -17.37 -42.68 -27.15
C LYS A 612 -18.42 -42.31 -26.10
N GLN A 613 -18.03 -41.65 -25.01
CA GLN A 613 -18.92 -41.40 -23.87
C GLN A 613 -18.51 -40.13 -23.13
N ILE A 614 -19.47 -39.54 -22.42
CA ILE A 614 -19.23 -38.44 -21.48
C ILE A 614 -19.48 -39.00 -20.09
N ARG A 615 -18.56 -38.72 -19.17
CA ARG A 615 -18.80 -39.00 -17.76
C ARG A 615 -18.74 -37.71 -16.96
N GLU A 616 -19.66 -37.56 -16.02
CA GLU A 616 -19.72 -36.43 -15.12
C GLU A 616 -19.26 -36.86 -13.74
N LEU A 617 -18.17 -36.24 -13.29
CA LEU A 617 -17.64 -36.34 -11.95
C LEU A 617 -18.40 -35.35 -11.08
N GLN A 618 -18.99 -35.83 -9.99
CA GLN A 618 -19.66 -35.02 -8.99
C GLN A 618 -19.04 -35.31 -7.64
N ILE A 619 -18.49 -34.28 -7.00
CA ILE A 619 -17.82 -34.38 -5.71
C ILE A 619 -18.48 -33.44 -4.72
N ARG A 620 -18.67 -33.94 -3.50
CA ARG A 620 -19.10 -33.16 -2.34
C ARG A 620 -18.16 -33.40 -1.17
N TRP A 621 -17.90 -32.31 -0.44
CA TRP A 621 -17.05 -32.33 0.73
C TRP A 621 -17.76 -31.68 1.94
N PRO A 622 -18.88 -32.26 2.43
CA PRO A 622 -19.60 -31.75 3.59
C PRO A 622 -18.83 -31.96 4.89
N LEU A 623 -19.08 -31.09 5.87
CA LEU A 623 -18.67 -31.31 7.25
C LEU A 623 -19.51 -32.46 7.85
N GLY A 624 -18.84 -33.47 8.39
CA GLY A 624 -19.48 -34.58 9.08
C GLY A 624 -19.92 -34.22 10.50
N ASP A 625 -20.72 -35.09 11.12
CA ASP A 625 -21.22 -34.93 12.49
C ASP A 625 -20.09 -34.93 13.55
N ASP A 626 -18.90 -35.41 13.18
CA ASP A 626 -17.68 -35.43 13.98
C ASP A 626 -16.80 -34.18 13.79
N GLY A 627 -17.28 -33.20 13.00
CA GLY A 627 -16.54 -31.99 12.67
C GLY A 627 -15.43 -32.19 11.64
N LYS A 628 -15.33 -33.36 11.00
CA LYS A 628 -14.34 -33.65 9.95
C LYS A 628 -15.00 -33.66 8.56
N PRO A 629 -14.33 -33.17 7.52
CA PRO A 629 -14.92 -33.18 6.18
C PRO A 629 -14.99 -34.62 5.63
N LYS A 630 -16.13 -34.98 5.05
CA LYS A 630 -16.41 -36.33 4.55
C LYS A 630 -16.53 -36.33 3.03
N PHE A 631 -15.58 -36.97 2.36
CA PHE A 631 -15.60 -37.08 0.90
C PHE A 631 -16.74 -37.97 0.39
N VAL A 632 -17.47 -37.47 -0.62
CA VAL A 632 -18.47 -38.22 -1.37
C VAL A 632 -18.29 -37.91 -2.86
N GLY A 633 -18.02 -38.93 -3.67
CA GLY A 633 -17.82 -38.77 -5.11
C GLY A 633 -18.55 -39.82 -5.96
N THR A 634 -19.11 -39.39 -7.08
CA THR A 634 -19.68 -40.28 -8.10
C THR A 634 -19.20 -39.88 -9.48
N PHE A 635 -18.96 -40.86 -10.36
CA PHE A 635 -18.54 -40.64 -11.73
C PHE A 635 -19.46 -41.40 -12.69
N VAL A 636 -20.48 -40.70 -13.19
CA VAL A 636 -21.63 -41.30 -13.88
C VAL A 636 -21.61 -41.00 -15.38
N ASP A 637 -22.11 -41.93 -16.19
CA ASP A 637 -22.32 -41.71 -17.61
C ASP A 637 -23.47 -40.70 -17.82
N VAL A 638 -23.27 -39.71 -18.69
CA VAL A 638 -24.28 -38.70 -19.04
C VAL A 638 -24.56 -38.71 -20.53
N GLU A 639 -25.82 -38.45 -20.91
CA GLU A 639 -26.22 -38.40 -22.32
C GLU A 639 -25.64 -37.16 -23.02
N GLY A 640 -25.13 -37.34 -24.23
CA GLY A 640 -24.60 -36.25 -25.05
C GLY A 640 -23.60 -36.74 -26.09
N GLN A 641 -23.19 -35.84 -27.00
CA GLN A 641 -22.10 -36.10 -27.94
C GLN A 641 -20.77 -35.67 -27.31
N PRO A 642 -19.77 -36.56 -27.23
CA PRO A 642 -18.46 -36.18 -26.71
C PRO A 642 -17.84 -35.04 -27.51
N LYS A 643 -17.34 -34.01 -26.81
CA LYS A 643 -16.50 -32.99 -27.42
C LYS A 643 -15.15 -33.61 -27.73
N VAL A 644 -14.68 -33.46 -28.97
CA VAL A 644 -13.34 -33.87 -29.39
C VAL A 644 -12.58 -32.59 -29.70
N GLN A 645 -11.68 -32.22 -28.82
CA GLN A 645 -10.75 -31.10 -28.99
C GLN A 645 -9.36 -31.68 -29.31
N GLU A 646 -8.53 -30.94 -30.03
CA GLU A 646 -7.11 -31.27 -30.13
C GLU A 646 -6.37 -30.71 -28.91
N PRO A 647 -5.37 -31.42 -28.35
CA PRO A 647 -4.53 -30.89 -27.28
C PRO A 647 -3.93 -29.54 -27.64
N ALA A 648 -3.83 -28.64 -26.65
CA ALA A 648 -3.21 -27.34 -26.86
C ALA A 648 -1.75 -27.52 -27.31
N ALA A 649 -1.35 -26.88 -28.42
CA ALA A 649 0.01 -26.99 -28.93
C ALA A 649 1.09 -26.56 -27.91
N ALA A 650 0.72 -25.64 -27.00
CA ALA A 650 1.57 -25.17 -25.90
C ALA A 650 1.91 -26.27 -24.88
N LEU A 651 1.14 -27.36 -24.80
CA LEU A 651 1.44 -28.48 -23.90
C LEU A 651 2.57 -29.39 -24.42
N ALA A 652 2.92 -29.35 -25.71
CA ALA A 652 3.89 -30.28 -26.27
C ALA A 652 5.28 -30.22 -25.59
N PRO A 653 5.87 -29.03 -25.31
CA PRO A 653 7.11 -28.94 -24.56
C PRO A 653 7.01 -29.48 -23.14
N LEU A 654 5.87 -29.25 -22.47
CA LEU A 654 5.62 -29.81 -21.13
C LEU A 654 5.53 -31.32 -21.18
N CYS A 655 4.87 -31.89 -22.19
CA CYS A 655 4.84 -33.34 -22.37
C CYS A 655 6.24 -33.91 -22.59
N THR A 656 7.09 -33.29 -23.40
CA THR A 656 8.48 -33.73 -23.54
C THR A 656 9.25 -33.65 -22.22
N CYS A 657 9.03 -32.61 -21.41
CA CYS A 657 9.63 -32.54 -20.08
C CYS A 657 9.08 -33.59 -19.11
N TYR A 658 7.78 -33.86 -19.17
CA TYR A 658 7.13 -34.88 -18.37
C TYR A 658 7.62 -36.28 -18.75
N GLU A 659 7.64 -36.63 -20.03
CA GLU A 659 8.15 -37.92 -20.54
C GLU A 659 9.57 -38.20 -20.02
N LYS A 660 10.45 -37.19 -20.03
CA LYS A 660 11.83 -37.30 -19.49
C LYS A 660 11.93 -37.50 -17.99
N THR A 661 11.00 -36.93 -17.22
CA THR A 661 11.08 -36.88 -15.74
C THR A 661 10.15 -37.87 -15.07
N ALA A 662 9.12 -38.33 -15.76
CA ALA A 662 8.11 -39.25 -15.26
C ALA A 662 8.31 -40.67 -15.75
N GLN A 663 8.88 -40.87 -16.94
CA GLN A 663 9.06 -42.20 -17.53
C GLN A 663 7.75 -43.01 -17.58
N GLU A 664 6.61 -42.34 -17.86
CA GLU A 664 5.31 -42.99 -18.01
C GLU A 664 5.19 -43.61 -19.42
N PHE A 665 4.65 -44.83 -19.54
CA PHE A 665 4.49 -45.51 -20.83
C PHE A 665 3.09 -46.14 -21.02
N TRP A 666 2.66 -46.29 -22.28
CA TRP A 666 1.50 -47.11 -22.67
C TRP A 666 1.82 -47.98 -23.88
N CYS A 667 1.15 -49.11 -24.06
CA CYS A 667 1.49 -50.10 -25.10
C CYS A 667 0.35 -50.36 -26.10
N LEU A 668 0.70 -50.47 -27.39
CA LEU A 668 -0.24 -50.60 -28.52
C LEU A 668 -0.92 -51.98 -28.63
N GLU A 669 -0.21 -53.04 -28.21
CA GLU A 669 -0.72 -54.41 -28.21
C GLU A 669 -0.53 -55.03 -26.83
N THR A 670 -1.63 -55.55 -26.27
CA THR A 670 -1.67 -56.33 -25.03
C THR A 670 -2.37 -57.66 -25.33
N TYR A 671 -1.64 -58.78 -25.29
CA TYR A 671 -2.18 -60.12 -25.52
C TYR A 671 -2.79 -60.72 -24.24
N PRO A 672 -3.67 -61.74 -24.34
CA PRO A 672 -4.39 -62.32 -23.19
C PRO A 672 -3.52 -62.99 -22.12
N ASP A 673 -2.29 -63.36 -22.48
CA ASP A 673 -1.25 -63.91 -21.61
C ASP A 673 -0.56 -62.83 -20.76
N GLY A 674 -0.62 -61.58 -21.20
CA GLY A 674 0.10 -60.46 -20.62
C GLY A 674 1.09 -59.89 -21.61
N GLU A 675 1.53 -60.53 -22.69
CA GLU A 675 2.13 -59.89 -23.88
C GLU A 675 2.09 -58.34 -24.11
N ALA A 676 2.98 -57.45 -23.63
CA ALA A 676 2.94 -56.01 -24.03
C ALA A 676 4.01 -55.71 -25.06
N HIS A 677 3.58 -55.20 -26.21
CA HIS A 677 4.47 -54.82 -27.30
C HIS A 677 4.19 -53.40 -27.79
N GLN A 678 5.24 -52.79 -28.38
CA GLN A 678 5.19 -51.46 -28.97
C GLN A 678 4.74 -50.40 -27.95
N CYS A 679 5.47 -50.31 -26.83
CA CYS A 679 5.25 -49.30 -25.82
C CYS A 679 5.79 -47.94 -26.26
N GLN A 680 5.11 -46.87 -25.86
CA GLN A 680 5.40 -45.49 -26.21
C GLN A 680 5.39 -44.65 -24.93
N GLU A 681 6.30 -43.68 -24.86
CA GLU A 681 6.26 -42.66 -23.80
C GLU A 681 4.90 -41.98 -23.79
N SER A 682 4.41 -41.71 -22.58
CA SER A 682 3.13 -41.13 -22.31
C SER A 682 3.27 -39.83 -21.54
N CYS A 683 2.40 -38.89 -21.87
CA CYS A 683 2.18 -37.67 -21.10
C CYS A 683 0.87 -37.75 -20.29
N GLY A 684 0.24 -38.93 -20.22
CA GLY A 684 -1.13 -39.08 -19.73
C GLY A 684 -1.37 -38.55 -18.33
N GLY A 685 -0.38 -38.66 -17.45
CA GLY A 685 -0.44 -38.21 -16.06
C GLY A 685 -0.01 -36.78 -15.80
N LEU A 686 0.36 -35.99 -16.82
CA LEU A 686 0.68 -34.59 -16.66
C LEU A 686 -0.51 -33.83 -16.03
N TRP A 687 -0.22 -33.05 -14.98
CA TRP A 687 -1.07 -31.97 -14.49
C TRP A 687 -0.28 -30.66 -14.50
N GLY A 688 -1.01 -29.56 -14.52
CA GLY A 688 -0.48 -28.21 -14.56
C GLY A 688 -1.54 -27.25 -15.10
N ASP A 689 -1.33 -25.96 -14.87
CA ASP A 689 -2.17 -24.90 -15.40
C ASP A 689 -1.66 -24.49 -16.80
N PRO A 690 -2.44 -24.73 -17.87
CA PRO A 690 -2.05 -24.30 -19.22
C PRO A 690 -1.85 -22.79 -19.35
N ALA A 691 -2.49 -21.97 -18.51
CA ALA A 691 -2.34 -20.51 -18.52
C ALA A 691 -0.94 -20.06 -18.08
N LEU A 692 -0.22 -20.90 -17.34
CA LEU A 692 1.14 -20.61 -16.84
C LEU A 692 2.26 -21.01 -17.79
N ILE A 693 1.95 -21.74 -18.87
CA ILE A 693 2.97 -22.28 -19.77
C ILE A 693 3.91 -21.19 -20.28
N GLU A 694 3.37 -20.04 -20.70
CA GLU A 694 4.18 -18.96 -21.26
C GLU A 694 5.11 -18.34 -20.21
N SER A 695 4.57 -17.96 -19.05
CA SER A 695 5.34 -17.32 -17.97
C SER A 695 6.38 -18.28 -17.39
N CYS A 696 6.01 -19.53 -17.11
CA CYS A 696 6.92 -20.53 -16.59
C CYS A 696 8.02 -20.91 -17.59
N THR A 697 7.69 -21.02 -18.88
CA THR A 697 8.70 -21.30 -19.92
C THR A 697 9.70 -20.17 -20.04
N ARG A 698 9.25 -18.91 -19.90
CA ARG A 698 10.14 -17.73 -19.90
C ARG A 698 11.11 -17.75 -18.73
N SER A 699 10.67 -18.19 -17.55
CA SER A 699 11.50 -18.20 -16.34
C SER A 699 12.36 -19.46 -16.20
N PHE A 700 11.89 -20.62 -16.66
CA PHE A 700 12.47 -21.93 -16.33
C PHE A 700 12.64 -22.88 -17.52
N GLY A 701 12.47 -22.43 -18.76
CA GLY A 701 12.44 -23.28 -19.96
C GLY A 701 13.62 -24.23 -20.15
N ASP A 702 14.79 -23.90 -19.59
CA ASP A 702 16.00 -24.73 -19.68
C ASP A 702 16.05 -25.88 -18.64
N ASN A 703 15.14 -25.91 -17.68
CA ASN A 703 15.08 -26.92 -16.62
C ASN A 703 13.69 -27.57 -16.54
N CYS A 704 13.55 -28.79 -17.08
CA CYS A 704 12.27 -29.50 -17.11
C CYS A 704 11.62 -29.70 -15.74
N GLY A 705 12.41 -29.94 -14.68
CA GLY A 705 11.86 -30.09 -13.32
C GLY A 705 11.20 -28.80 -12.83
N ARG A 706 11.92 -27.68 -12.92
CA ARG A 706 11.40 -26.36 -12.49
C ARG A 706 10.25 -25.87 -13.37
N LEU A 707 10.31 -26.14 -14.68
CA LEU A 707 9.22 -25.82 -15.60
C LEU A 707 7.93 -26.56 -15.20
N LEU A 708 8.02 -27.86 -14.92
CA LEU A 708 6.88 -28.66 -14.48
C LEU A 708 6.36 -28.18 -13.12
N SER A 709 7.22 -28.01 -12.12
CA SER A 709 6.82 -27.47 -10.81
C SER A 709 6.12 -26.10 -10.92
N CYS A 710 6.61 -25.22 -11.79
CA CYS A 710 6.03 -23.88 -11.97
C CYS A 710 4.59 -23.96 -12.49
N VAL A 711 4.34 -24.72 -13.56
CA VAL A 711 2.98 -24.88 -14.11
C VAL A 711 2.09 -25.70 -13.18
N GLN A 712 2.68 -26.50 -12.30
CA GLN A 712 1.97 -27.28 -11.29
C GLN A 712 1.60 -26.47 -10.05
N ASN A 713 1.84 -25.14 -10.02
CA ASN A 713 1.60 -24.25 -8.88
C ASN A 713 2.45 -24.53 -7.64
N ASP A 714 3.66 -25.05 -7.83
CA ASP A 714 4.65 -25.17 -6.75
C ASP A 714 5.14 -23.76 -6.34
N PRO A 715 4.97 -23.35 -5.08
CA PRO A 715 5.37 -22.01 -4.60
C PRO A 715 6.88 -21.77 -4.65
N LEU A 716 7.71 -22.82 -4.76
CA LEU A 716 9.17 -22.71 -4.86
C LEU A 716 9.64 -22.31 -6.26
N THR A 717 8.75 -22.38 -7.25
CA THR A 717 9.03 -22.05 -8.65
C THR A 717 8.04 -21.06 -9.22
N ALA A 718 7.54 -20.14 -8.40
CA ALA A 718 6.68 -19.05 -8.87
C ALA A 718 7.49 -18.04 -9.73
N PRO A 719 6.97 -17.60 -10.90
CA PRO A 719 7.61 -16.59 -11.73
C PRO A 719 7.38 -15.18 -11.16
N GLU A 720 8.27 -14.22 -11.40
CA GLU A 720 8.07 -12.83 -10.94
C GLU A 720 6.81 -12.19 -11.54
N CYS A 721 6.04 -11.49 -10.69
CA CYS A 721 4.89 -10.71 -11.14
C CYS A 721 5.28 -9.31 -11.62
N PRO A 722 4.57 -8.78 -12.64
CA PRO A 722 4.74 -7.39 -13.05
C PRO A 722 4.26 -6.42 -11.95
N GLU A 723 4.71 -5.17 -12.04
CA GLU A 723 4.30 -4.09 -11.13
C GLU A 723 2.76 -3.97 -11.05
N GLY A 724 2.24 -3.84 -9.82
CA GLY A 724 0.80 -3.77 -9.57
C GLY A 724 0.07 -5.12 -9.57
N ALA A 725 0.79 -6.24 -9.70
CA ALA A 725 0.23 -7.59 -9.62
C ALA A 725 0.93 -8.46 -8.56
N VAL A 726 0.19 -9.44 -8.03
CA VAL A 726 0.67 -10.38 -7.00
C VAL A 726 0.25 -11.81 -7.33
N HIS A 727 0.91 -12.80 -6.72
CA HIS A 727 0.40 -14.17 -6.71
C HIS A 727 -0.80 -14.28 -5.75
N ALA A 728 -1.82 -15.04 -6.15
CA ALA A 728 -3.02 -15.26 -5.35
C ALA A 728 -3.64 -16.64 -5.62
N PHE A 729 -4.56 -17.06 -4.74
CA PHE A 729 -5.37 -18.27 -4.87
C PHE A 729 -4.60 -19.60 -4.91
N ALA A 730 -3.41 -19.68 -4.32
CA ALA A 730 -2.51 -20.84 -4.44
C ALA A 730 -2.13 -21.17 -5.90
N SER A 731 -2.11 -20.14 -6.75
CA SER A 731 -1.66 -20.20 -8.13
C SER A 731 -0.39 -19.38 -8.31
N ASN A 732 0.49 -19.85 -9.20
CA ASN A 732 1.65 -19.12 -9.68
C ASN A 732 1.28 -18.06 -10.74
N ALA A 733 -0.02 -17.89 -11.04
CA ALA A 733 -0.51 -16.79 -11.86
C ALA A 733 -0.35 -15.44 -11.13
N CYS A 734 -0.23 -14.38 -11.92
CA CYS A 734 -0.18 -13.02 -11.41
C CYS A 734 -1.54 -12.34 -11.62
N PHE A 735 -2.10 -11.81 -10.55
CA PHE A 735 -3.39 -11.13 -10.53
C PHE A 735 -3.16 -9.66 -10.25
N ALA A 736 -3.72 -8.79 -11.09
CA ALA A 736 -3.65 -7.34 -10.87
C ALA A 736 -4.41 -6.99 -9.59
N ALA A 737 -3.81 -6.16 -8.74
CA ALA A 737 -4.51 -5.58 -7.61
C ALA A 737 -5.64 -4.67 -8.09
N CYS A 738 -6.71 -4.56 -7.31
CA CYS A 738 -7.89 -3.77 -7.67
C CYS A 738 -8.57 -3.15 -6.46
N ASP A 739 -9.35 -2.11 -6.72
CA ASP A 739 -10.26 -1.46 -5.78
C ASP A 739 -11.37 -0.74 -6.58
N ASP A 740 -12.21 0.05 -5.92
CA ASP A 740 -13.28 0.81 -6.58
C ASP A 740 -12.76 1.87 -7.58
N GLY A 741 -11.54 2.38 -7.38
CA GLY A 741 -10.86 3.31 -8.28
C GLY A 741 -10.10 2.62 -9.43
N HIS A 742 -9.75 1.35 -9.25
CA HIS A 742 -9.00 0.51 -10.18
C HIS A 742 -9.79 -0.76 -10.51
N PRO A 743 -10.93 -0.64 -11.21
CA PRO A 743 -11.76 -1.78 -11.52
C PRO A 743 -11.04 -2.74 -12.47
N CYS A 744 -11.34 -4.02 -12.31
CA CYS A 744 -10.77 -5.07 -13.12
C CYS A 744 -11.09 -4.90 -14.61
N LYS A 745 -10.08 -5.04 -15.46
CA LYS A 745 -10.26 -5.08 -16.93
C LYS A 745 -11.16 -6.25 -17.35
N SER A 746 -11.09 -7.34 -16.60
CA SER A 746 -11.88 -8.56 -16.75
C SER A 746 -12.01 -9.25 -15.39
N GLY A 747 -13.13 -9.92 -15.16
CA GLY A 747 -13.40 -10.62 -13.90
C GLY A 747 -13.97 -9.72 -12.80
N THR A 748 -13.89 -10.18 -11.56
CA THR A 748 -14.39 -9.49 -10.36
C THR A 748 -13.27 -9.14 -9.39
N CYS A 749 -13.31 -7.92 -8.84
CA CYS A 749 -12.40 -7.52 -7.78
C CYS A 749 -12.72 -8.29 -6.50
N THR A 750 -11.81 -9.14 -6.05
CA THR A 750 -12.03 -10.12 -4.98
C THR A 750 -11.08 -9.85 -3.82
N PRO A 751 -11.57 -9.77 -2.57
CA PRO A 751 -10.72 -9.59 -1.39
C PRO A 751 -9.65 -10.67 -1.26
N TRP A 752 -8.41 -10.24 -0.98
CA TRP A 752 -7.26 -11.13 -0.82
C TRP A 752 -6.23 -10.50 0.12
N GLN A 753 -5.85 -11.19 1.20
CA GLN A 753 -4.79 -10.77 2.14
C GLN A 753 -4.80 -9.27 2.50
N GLY A 754 -5.93 -8.72 2.96
CA GLY A 754 -6.05 -7.31 3.34
C GLY A 754 -6.19 -6.31 2.17
N GLY A 755 -5.97 -6.74 0.92
CA GLY A 755 -6.24 -5.98 -0.29
C GLY A 755 -7.30 -6.66 -1.16
N SER A 756 -7.25 -6.45 -2.48
CA SER A 756 -8.09 -7.15 -3.45
C SER A 756 -7.37 -7.37 -4.78
N VAL A 757 -7.75 -8.43 -5.50
CA VAL A 757 -7.19 -8.80 -6.80
C VAL A 757 -8.27 -9.15 -7.83
N CYS A 758 -7.96 -8.97 -9.10
CA CYS A 758 -8.85 -9.31 -10.20
C CYS A 758 -8.90 -10.81 -10.45
N ALA A 759 -9.98 -11.47 -10.00
CA ALA A 759 -10.22 -12.89 -10.23
C ALA A 759 -11.18 -13.10 -11.42
N PRO A 760 -11.02 -14.17 -12.23
CA PRO A 760 -11.86 -14.47 -13.39
C PRO A 760 -13.36 -14.60 -13.13
#